data_AF-A0A0B7ALP0-F1
#
_entry.id   AF-A0A0B7ALP0-F1
#
_cell.length_a   1.000
_cell.length_b   1.000
_cell.length_c   1.000
_cell.angle_alpha   90.00
_cell.angle_beta   90.00
_cell.angle_gamma   90.00
#
_symmetry.space_group_name_H-M   'P 1'
#
loop_
_entity.id
_entity.type
_entity.pdbx_description
1 polymer ?
#
loop_
_entity_poly.entity_id
_entity_poly.type
_entity_poly.pdbx_seq_one_letter_code
_entity_poly.pdbx_strand_id
1 'polypeptide(L)'
;MSLFKTRDWWSTSVGEEEDFDHGCLCTANVDNDLGGCDKIIIGSFQGILRIYIPNSGNTNVVEDVAVEQAFKQPILQVEVGRFSSAADNLKLAVLHPRKLAVFNVSVISGTVEHGSQYQLTLLYEHILQRTAFNFCYGAFGGIQGKDFLCVQSMDGTVFIFEQESFAFSCFLPGALLPGPIKYISRHDTFVTTSSSWKVEAYRYQVLAVASETGSREETLNIKTGKKVIADWTFNIGEQGLDIAIVEYPDVSTSILILGEHSIFCLSDTGTLRFVNKLEYDPCCILPYASLSEKCINFLVGSHTKSLLVYQDVTLKWMAKMEFVPLQVQVANFKGLRAGIVTLSQSGHLKVMYLGTDPSVFVPPQVESRDINYATLDAEIARLMKHVKSKSANSVITPSLKTEDDLSINVHVSPNLDDISLASEVKLKEEKPVPSVTVRIQMKSRLVLEMVKLEIHCPWPLACNQSDFTLTEINPNMPSETFVAVFQRFSGLPSHMEIQISATYTSAMGGRRVTMTKAQLPARLVLKPVFPVKTAVHKLTIDTNRAAVNLNDIFPDLLGENADGQGAALAFQYVGAGPVVTLLASKTSQRYRLQSDSFESMCLPLQELVARLNSHFKKSDHSDFRITFDGPLPLQEYFELVDTHYNYRCNAHKCKEILAQRASQFRTIQKRLLTRFKDKTPAPLQHLDTLLEGTYRQILALTDAVNENWSAEQMTANNLSSGTSLLNLLLRLWADMTKEEVKVLDSTLSSVVNPSDDQVQEHRTGWEESVD
;
A
#
# COMPACT_ATOMS: atom_id res chain seq x y z
N MET A 1 -18.03 18.42 -3.72
CA MET A 1 -19.14 18.44 -4.71
C MET A 1 -19.23 19.86 -5.25
N SER A 2 -19.14 20.08 -6.57
CA SER A 2 -19.29 21.43 -7.13
C SER A 2 -20.72 21.90 -6.92
N LEU A 3 -20.89 23.13 -6.43
CA LEU A 3 -22.19 23.79 -6.24
C LEU A 3 -22.92 23.97 -7.58
N PHE A 4 -22.14 24.10 -8.65
CA PHE A 4 -22.57 24.45 -10.01
C PHE A 4 -22.49 23.25 -10.96
N LYS A 5 -23.53 23.11 -11.80
CA LYS A 5 -23.65 22.03 -12.79
C LYS A 5 -23.89 22.61 -14.17
N THR A 6 -23.44 21.90 -15.20
CA THR A 6 -23.97 22.11 -16.55
C THR A 6 -25.41 21.61 -16.60
N ARG A 7 -26.25 22.27 -17.39
CA ARG A 7 -27.62 21.84 -17.67
C ARG A 7 -27.70 21.44 -19.13
N ASP A 8 -28.27 20.27 -19.37
CA ASP A 8 -28.45 19.76 -20.72
C ASP A 8 -29.61 20.52 -21.40
N TRP A 9 -29.36 21.01 -22.61
CA TRP A 9 -30.38 21.59 -23.48
C TRP A 9 -30.79 20.61 -24.59
N TRP A 10 -29.81 19.88 -25.12
CA TRP A 10 -30.01 18.80 -26.08
C TRP A 10 -28.88 17.78 -25.92
N SER A 11 -29.18 16.49 -26.09
CA SER A 11 -28.18 15.43 -25.97
C SER A 11 -28.52 14.23 -26.84
N THR A 12 -27.48 13.58 -27.34
CA THR A 12 -27.58 12.32 -28.07
C THR A 12 -26.31 11.47 -27.87
N SER A 13 -26.44 10.17 -28.08
CA SER A 13 -25.30 9.26 -28.20
C SER A 13 -25.14 8.90 -29.67
N VAL A 14 -23.97 9.18 -30.23
CA VAL A 14 -23.68 9.03 -31.64
C VAL A 14 -23.01 7.69 -31.90
N GLY A 15 -23.68 6.84 -32.67
CA GLY A 15 -23.11 5.58 -33.14
C GLY A 15 -23.00 4.48 -32.08
N GLU A 16 -22.74 3.27 -32.54
CA GLU A 16 -22.31 2.14 -31.72
C GLU A 16 -20.84 1.86 -32.07
N GLU A 17 -19.95 1.91 -31.08
CA GLU A 17 -18.50 1.68 -31.26
C GLU A 17 -17.82 2.63 -32.27
N GLU A 18 -18.28 3.89 -32.32
CA GLU A 18 -17.62 4.97 -33.07
C GLU A 18 -16.58 5.72 -32.20
N ASP A 19 -15.47 6.10 -32.83
CA ASP A 19 -14.38 6.86 -32.20
C ASP A 19 -14.25 8.24 -32.84
N PHE A 20 -13.98 9.24 -31.98
CA PHE A 20 -13.79 10.63 -32.34
C PHE A 20 -12.47 11.16 -31.75
N ASP A 21 -11.92 12.22 -32.35
CA ASP A 21 -10.76 12.97 -31.81
C ASP A 21 -10.93 14.49 -32.08
N HIS A 22 -9.91 15.28 -31.78
CA HIS A 22 -9.84 16.71 -32.06
C HIS A 22 -10.04 16.98 -33.55
N GLY A 23 -10.87 17.97 -33.87
CA GLY A 23 -11.23 18.31 -35.24
C GLY A 23 -12.43 17.55 -35.78
N CYS A 24 -12.95 16.56 -35.04
CA CYS A 24 -14.15 15.82 -35.43
C CYS A 24 -15.45 16.58 -35.17
N LEU A 25 -15.43 17.69 -34.41
CA LEU A 25 -16.59 18.53 -34.12
C LEU A 25 -16.42 19.94 -34.70
N CYS A 26 -17.39 20.37 -35.52
CA CYS A 26 -17.50 21.74 -36.03
C CYS A 26 -18.94 22.25 -35.84
N THR A 27 -19.10 23.56 -35.63
CA THR A 27 -20.41 24.20 -35.52
C THR A 27 -20.46 25.44 -36.40
N ALA A 28 -21.36 25.46 -37.37
CA ALA A 28 -21.55 26.59 -38.27
C ALA A 28 -22.90 26.54 -38.98
N ASN A 29 -23.32 27.65 -39.57
CA ASN A 29 -24.48 27.73 -40.47
C ASN A 29 -24.15 27.16 -41.88
N VAL A 30 -23.83 25.87 -41.94
CA VAL A 30 -23.34 25.19 -43.15
C VAL A 30 -24.35 25.14 -44.30
N ASP A 31 -25.64 25.17 -43.98
CA ASP A 31 -26.76 25.24 -44.94
C ASP A 31 -27.02 26.68 -45.43
N ASN A 32 -26.26 27.67 -44.93
CA ASN A 32 -26.39 29.09 -45.27
C ASN A 32 -27.81 29.63 -45.06
N ASP A 33 -28.50 29.13 -44.05
CA ASP A 33 -29.86 29.55 -43.73
C ASP A 33 -29.90 31.03 -43.32
N LEU A 34 -30.94 31.75 -43.74
CA LEU A 34 -31.13 33.16 -43.43
C LEU A 34 -31.35 33.41 -41.92
N GLY A 35 -31.82 32.40 -41.20
CA GLY A 35 -31.99 32.44 -39.75
C GLY A 35 -30.67 32.46 -38.96
N GLY A 36 -29.53 32.17 -39.61
CA GLY A 36 -28.20 32.28 -39.01
C GLY A 36 -27.94 31.31 -37.85
N CYS A 37 -28.76 30.27 -37.69
CA CYS A 37 -28.58 29.27 -36.64
C CYS A 37 -27.49 28.27 -37.04
N ASP A 38 -26.60 27.96 -36.10
CA ASP A 38 -25.52 27.00 -36.29
C ASP A 38 -26.03 25.57 -36.23
N LYS A 39 -25.43 24.69 -37.05
CA LYS A 39 -25.69 23.25 -37.07
C LYS A 39 -24.47 22.53 -36.52
N ILE A 40 -24.67 21.38 -35.89
CA ILE A 40 -23.58 20.58 -35.32
C ILE A 40 -23.12 19.57 -36.37
N ILE A 41 -21.85 19.60 -36.72
CA ILE A 41 -21.27 18.74 -37.74
C ILE A 41 -20.24 17.86 -37.06
N ILE A 42 -20.39 16.55 -37.22
CA ILE A 42 -19.45 15.58 -36.68
C ILE A 42 -19.00 14.60 -37.74
N GLY A 43 -17.72 14.21 -37.69
CA GLY A 43 -17.17 13.12 -38.49
C GLY A 43 -16.51 12.09 -37.59
N SER A 44 -16.75 10.81 -37.83
CA SER A 44 -16.11 9.72 -37.08
C SER A 44 -14.96 9.06 -37.83
N PHE A 45 -14.09 8.36 -37.10
CA PHE A 45 -13.03 7.53 -37.69
C PHE A 45 -13.56 6.31 -38.46
N GLN A 46 -14.81 5.92 -38.26
CA GLN A 46 -15.51 4.92 -39.06
C GLN A 46 -15.97 5.49 -40.41
N GLY A 47 -15.85 6.80 -40.61
CA GLY A 47 -16.14 7.49 -41.85
C GLY A 47 -17.59 7.91 -42.00
N ILE A 48 -18.29 8.10 -40.89
CA ILE A 48 -19.69 8.54 -40.90
C ILE A 48 -19.72 10.03 -40.56
N LEU A 49 -20.26 10.82 -41.49
CA LEU A 49 -20.50 12.25 -41.31
C LEU A 49 -21.96 12.47 -40.90
N ARG A 50 -22.19 13.22 -39.83
CA ARG A 50 -23.53 13.60 -39.39
C ARG A 50 -23.66 15.10 -39.20
N ILE A 51 -24.78 15.66 -39.64
CA ILE A 51 -25.17 17.06 -39.40
C ILE A 51 -26.46 17.05 -38.59
N TYR A 52 -26.41 17.66 -37.40
CA TYR A 52 -27.56 17.79 -36.51
C TYR A 52 -28.09 19.21 -36.48
N ILE A 53 -29.42 19.31 -36.40
CA ILE A 53 -30.16 20.55 -36.18
C ILE A 53 -30.91 20.37 -34.85
N PRO A 54 -30.25 20.61 -33.71
CA PRO A 54 -30.81 20.28 -32.41
C PRO A 54 -32.03 21.15 -32.11
N ASN A 55 -33.10 20.53 -31.62
CA ASN A 55 -34.33 21.20 -31.24
C ASN A 55 -34.82 20.73 -29.86
N SER A 56 -34.82 21.63 -28.86
CA SER A 56 -35.20 21.31 -27.49
C SER A 56 -36.65 20.83 -27.29
N GLY A 57 -37.53 21.00 -28.29
CA GLY A 57 -38.93 20.60 -28.21
C GLY A 57 -39.25 19.19 -28.73
N ASN A 58 -38.30 18.52 -29.39
CA ASN A 58 -38.53 17.20 -29.99
C ASN A 58 -38.15 16.09 -29.01
N THR A 59 -39.08 15.16 -28.78
CA THR A 59 -38.82 13.94 -27.98
C THR A 59 -38.10 12.85 -28.79
N ASN A 60 -38.12 12.94 -30.12
CA ASN A 60 -37.47 12.00 -31.03
C ASN A 60 -36.20 12.63 -31.64
N VAL A 61 -35.04 12.22 -31.12
CA VAL A 61 -33.71 12.70 -31.56
C VAL A 61 -33.37 12.31 -33.01
N VAL A 62 -34.07 11.31 -33.57
CA VAL A 62 -33.88 10.85 -34.96
C VAL A 62 -34.27 11.92 -35.99
N GLU A 63 -35.24 12.78 -35.66
CA GLU A 63 -35.67 13.88 -36.54
C GLU A 63 -34.70 15.07 -36.53
N ASP A 64 -33.76 15.10 -35.59
CA ASP A 64 -32.77 16.17 -35.48
C ASP A 64 -31.55 15.92 -36.40
N VAL A 65 -31.44 14.73 -37.00
CA VAL A 65 -30.39 14.40 -37.99
C VAL A 65 -30.80 14.93 -39.36
N ALA A 66 -30.09 15.94 -39.85
CA ALA A 66 -30.32 16.50 -41.18
C ALA A 66 -29.62 15.69 -42.27
N VAL A 67 -28.37 15.29 -42.03
CA VAL A 67 -27.56 14.50 -42.98
C VAL A 67 -26.86 13.41 -42.21
N GLU A 68 -26.90 12.19 -42.74
CA GLU A 68 -26.03 11.09 -42.35
C GLU A 68 -25.46 10.46 -43.62
N GLN A 69 -24.14 10.49 -43.78
CA GLN A 69 -23.45 9.99 -44.97
C GLN A 69 -22.22 9.18 -44.57
N ALA A 70 -22.12 7.94 -45.05
CA ALA A 70 -20.95 7.09 -44.87
C ALA A 70 -19.99 7.22 -46.06
N PHE A 71 -18.71 7.49 -45.78
CA PHE A 71 -17.65 7.70 -46.78
C PHE A 71 -16.68 6.51 -46.93
N LYS A 72 -16.88 5.42 -46.18
CA LYS A 72 -16.01 4.21 -46.16
C LYS A 72 -14.52 4.48 -45.84
N GLN A 73 -14.18 5.69 -45.41
CA GLN A 73 -12.84 6.13 -45.05
C GLN A 73 -12.92 6.98 -43.79
N PRO A 74 -11.94 6.90 -42.86
CA PRO A 74 -11.93 7.70 -41.66
C PRO A 74 -12.02 9.20 -41.94
N ILE A 75 -12.77 9.94 -41.12
CA ILE A 75 -12.81 11.40 -41.15
C ILE A 75 -11.89 11.90 -40.03
N LEU A 76 -10.81 12.58 -40.39
CA LEU A 76 -9.83 13.11 -39.45
C LEU A 76 -10.24 14.47 -38.88
N GLN A 77 -10.79 15.33 -39.75
CA GLN A 77 -11.20 16.68 -39.38
C GLN A 77 -12.31 17.19 -40.30
N VAL A 78 -13.22 17.99 -39.73
CA VAL A 78 -14.28 18.69 -40.45
C VAL A 78 -14.21 20.19 -40.13
N GLU A 79 -14.31 21.04 -41.16
CA GLU A 79 -14.38 22.50 -40.98
C GLU A 79 -15.35 23.12 -41.98
N VAL A 80 -15.87 24.30 -41.63
CA VAL A 80 -16.79 25.06 -42.49
C VAL A 80 -16.21 26.42 -42.81
N GLY A 81 -16.14 26.75 -44.10
CA GLY A 81 -15.54 27.99 -44.58
C GLY A 81 -15.86 28.29 -46.04
N ARG A 82 -15.30 29.37 -46.57
CA ARG A 82 -15.55 29.86 -47.94
C ARG A 82 -14.62 29.18 -48.95
N PHE A 83 -14.80 27.88 -49.11
CA PHE A 83 -13.89 27.01 -49.87
C PHE A 83 -14.18 26.93 -51.37
N SER A 84 -15.11 27.70 -51.94
CA SER A 84 -15.40 27.66 -53.39
C SER A 84 -15.11 28.99 -54.07
N SER A 85 -14.52 28.94 -55.27
CA SER A 85 -14.22 30.14 -56.05
C SER A 85 -15.45 30.81 -56.66
N ALA A 86 -16.53 30.04 -56.86
CA ALA A 86 -17.72 30.46 -57.58
C ALA A 86 -18.77 31.19 -56.71
N ALA A 87 -18.77 30.97 -55.40
CA ALA A 87 -19.77 31.53 -54.49
C ALA A 87 -19.18 31.80 -53.10
N ASP A 88 -19.61 32.90 -52.47
CA ASP A 88 -19.16 33.34 -51.13
C ASP A 88 -19.92 32.62 -49.97
N ASN A 89 -20.55 31.50 -50.27
CA ASN A 89 -21.33 30.73 -49.30
C ASN A 89 -20.43 29.73 -48.58
N LEU A 90 -20.76 29.43 -47.33
CA LEU A 90 -20.08 28.43 -46.52
C LEU A 90 -20.23 27.04 -47.14
N LYS A 91 -19.11 26.29 -47.15
CA LYS A 91 -18.95 24.92 -47.63
C LYS A 91 -18.33 24.06 -46.53
N LEU A 92 -18.60 22.77 -46.59
CA LEU A 92 -18.05 21.79 -45.66
C LEU A 92 -16.81 21.15 -46.26
N ALA A 93 -15.66 21.29 -45.60
CA ALA A 93 -14.45 20.54 -45.91
C ALA A 93 -14.35 19.32 -44.99
N VAL A 94 -14.08 18.16 -45.58
CA VAL A 94 -13.89 16.88 -44.89
C VAL A 94 -12.51 16.34 -45.23
N LEU A 95 -11.66 16.18 -44.22
CA LEU A 95 -10.34 15.62 -44.35
C LEU A 95 -10.36 14.12 -44.04
N HIS A 96 -9.86 13.33 -44.98
CA HIS A 96 -9.55 11.92 -44.83
C HIS A 96 -8.03 11.71 -44.86
N PRO A 97 -7.51 10.53 -44.47
CA PRO A 97 -6.07 10.26 -44.46
C PRO A 97 -5.35 10.56 -45.78
N ARG A 98 -6.01 10.35 -46.93
CA ARG A 98 -5.39 10.52 -48.27
C ARG A 98 -6.19 11.41 -49.20
N LYS A 99 -7.16 12.16 -48.67
CA LYS A 99 -8.08 12.95 -49.47
C LYS A 99 -8.66 14.12 -48.69
N LEU A 100 -8.74 15.28 -49.31
CA LEU A 100 -9.51 16.43 -48.82
C LEU A 100 -10.69 16.65 -49.78
N ALA A 101 -11.92 16.57 -49.28
CA ALA A 101 -13.13 16.71 -50.08
C ALA A 101 -13.96 17.89 -49.61
N VAL A 102 -14.48 18.69 -50.54
CA VAL A 102 -15.32 19.86 -50.24
C VAL A 102 -16.72 19.65 -50.77
N PHE A 103 -17.70 19.83 -49.89
CA PHE A 103 -19.11 19.58 -50.14
C PHE A 103 -19.95 20.84 -50.00
N ASN A 104 -21.00 20.90 -50.79
CA ASN A 104 -22.10 21.82 -50.63
C ASN A 104 -23.24 21.13 -49.89
N VAL A 105 -23.74 21.75 -48.82
CA VAL A 105 -24.96 21.33 -48.14
C VAL A 105 -26.10 22.18 -48.67
N SER A 106 -27.08 21.55 -49.32
CA SER A 106 -28.25 22.23 -49.89
C SER A 106 -29.54 21.66 -49.32
N VAL A 107 -30.51 22.55 -49.13
CA VAL A 107 -31.84 22.21 -48.60
C VAL A 107 -32.84 22.15 -49.76
N ILE A 108 -33.49 21.01 -49.94
CA ILE A 108 -34.59 20.82 -50.88
C ILE A 108 -35.89 20.82 -50.07
N SER A 109 -36.69 21.88 -50.21
CA SER A 109 -37.96 22.00 -49.50
C SER A 109 -38.97 20.98 -50.02
N GLY A 110 -39.45 20.09 -49.15
CA GLY A 110 -40.51 19.12 -49.47
C GLY A 110 -41.89 19.78 -49.53
N THR A 111 -42.81 19.20 -50.31
CA THR A 111 -44.20 19.72 -50.49
C THR A 111 -45.25 19.03 -49.62
N VAL A 112 -44.92 17.98 -48.84
CA VAL A 112 -45.84 17.27 -47.93
C VAL A 112 -45.08 16.76 -46.68
N GLU A 113 -45.82 16.43 -45.62
CA GLU A 113 -45.55 16.07 -44.19
C GLU A 113 -44.22 15.39 -43.76
N HIS A 114 -43.29 15.03 -44.65
CA HIS A 114 -41.95 14.53 -44.31
C HIS A 114 -40.83 15.54 -44.65
N GLY A 115 -40.89 16.73 -44.04
CA GLY A 115 -39.74 17.63 -43.83
C GLY A 115 -38.95 18.14 -45.05
N SER A 116 -38.05 19.08 -44.80
CA SER A 116 -37.05 19.51 -45.78
C SER A 116 -35.96 18.43 -45.91
N GLN A 117 -35.59 18.06 -47.14
CA GLN A 117 -34.51 17.09 -47.39
C GLN A 117 -33.18 17.83 -47.52
N TYR A 118 -32.14 17.37 -46.81
CA TYR A 118 -30.80 17.89 -46.95
C TYR A 118 -29.99 16.99 -47.89
N GLN A 119 -29.35 17.61 -48.88
CA GLN A 119 -28.48 16.93 -49.83
C GLN A 119 -27.04 17.42 -49.66
N LEU A 120 -26.11 16.46 -49.54
CA LEU A 120 -24.68 16.69 -49.53
C LEU A 120 -24.10 16.42 -50.93
N THR A 121 -23.63 17.46 -51.59
CA THR A 121 -23.11 17.38 -52.97
C THR A 121 -21.62 17.66 -53.01
N LEU A 122 -20.83 16.72 -53.52
CA LEU A 122 -19.38 16.91 -53.71
C LEU A 122 -19.13 17.99 -54.78
N LEU A 123 -18.34 19.01 -54.43
CA LEU A 123 -17.91 20.05 -55.36
C LEU A 123 -16.60 19.67 -56.05
N TYR A 124 -15.59 19.35 -55.25
CA TYR A 124 -14.27 18.93 -55.71
C TYR A 124 -13.55 18.13 -54.61
N GLU A 125 -12.52 17.40 -55.01
CA GLU A 125 -11.65 16.68 -54.10
C GLU A 125 -10.17 16.81 -54.50
N HIS A 126 -9.30 16.85 -53.51
CA HIS A 126 -7.85 16.82 -53.65
C HIS A 126 -7.32 15.49 -53.13
N ILE A 127 -6.62 14.74 -53.97
CA ILE A 127 -5.94 13.50 -53.60
C ILE A 127 -4.59 13.84 -52.99
N LEU A 128 -4.33 13.32 -51.78
CA LEU A 128 -3.11 13.59 -51.02
C LEU A 128 -2.09 12.46 -51.20
N GLN A 129 -0.89 12.80 -51.65
CA GLN A 129 0.21 11.83 -51.81
C GLN A 129 0.84 11.40 -50.47
N ARG A 130 0.55 12.12 -49.39
CA ARG A 130 0.99 11.82 -48.02
C ARG A 130 -0.21 11.63 -47.11
N THR A 131 -0.02 10.86 -46.02
CA THR A 131 -1.08 10.71 -45.01
C THR A 131 -1.22 12.05 -44.27
N ALA A 132 -2.42 12.62 -44.26
CA ALA A 132 -2.74 13.84 -43.54
C ALA A 132 -2.80 13.60 -42.02
N PHE A 133 -2.48 14.64 -41.25
CA PHE A 133 -2.68 14.69 -39.80
C PHE A 133 -3.88 15.59 -39.47
N ASN A 134 -3.80 16.88 -39.82
CA ASN A 134 -4.84 17.88 -39.64
C ASN A 134 -4.78 18.92 -40.77
N PHE A 135 -5.67 19.90 -40.74
CA PHE A 135 -5.60 21.07 -41.59
C PHE A 135 -6.06 22.34 -40.87
N CYS A 136 -5.69 23.48 -41.42
CA CYS A 136 -6.26 24.77 -41.05
C CYS A 136 -6.66 25.54 -42.31
N TYR A 137 -7.44 26.60 -42.12
CA TYR A 137 -7.92 27.42 -43.23
C TYR A 137 -7.88 28.91 -42.89
N GLY A 138 -7.93 29.73 -43.94
CA GLY A 138 -8.05 31.18 -43.81
C GLY A 138 -7.69 31.90 -45.10
N ALA A 139 -7.71 33.23 -45.03
CA ALA A 139 -7.42 34.12 -46.14
C ALA A 139 -5.91 34.26 -46.43
N PHE A 140 -5.23 33.16 -46.81
CA PHE A 140 -3.78 33.17 -47.03
C PHE A 140 -3.38 34.23 -48.07
N GLY A 141 -2.35 35.02 -47.77
CA GLY A 141 -1.95 36.15 -48.61
C GLY A 141 -2.85 37.40 -48.49
N GLY A 142 -3.79 37.44 -47.54
CA GLY A 142 -4.66 38.59 -47.28
C GLY A 142 -5.83 38.74 -48.25
N ILE A 143 -6.29 37.65 -48.87
CA ILE A 143 -7.38 37.67 -49.85
C ILE A 143 -8.73 37.82 -49.14
N GLN A 144 -9.52 38.82 -49.52
CA GLN A 144 -10.83 39.04 -48.89
C GLN A 144 -11.90 38.10 -49.46
N GLY A 145 -12.73 37.58 -48.55
CA GLY A 145 -13.94 36.83 -48.90
C GLY A 145 -13.69 35.41 -49.41
N LYS A 146 -12.49 34.86 -49.25
CA LYS A 146 -12.16 33.48 -49.64
C LYS A 146 -11.29 32.82 -48.59
N ASP A 147 -11.53 31.53 -48.35
CA ASP A 147 -10.72 30.72 -47.45
C ASP A 147 -9.96 29.67 -48.26
N PHE A 148 -8.65 29.62 -48.04
CA PHE A 148 -7.74 28.62 -48.58
C PHE A 148 -7.42 27.57 -47.52
N LEU A 149 -6.94 26.42 -47.97
CA LEU A 149 -6.79 25.22 -47.13
C LEU A 149 -5.31 24.85 -47.03
N CYS A 150 -4.84 24.62 -45.81
CA CYS A 150 -3.49 24.22 -45.49
C CYS A 150 -3.53 22.86 -44.78
N VAL A 151 -3.14 21.78 -45.47
CA VAL A 151 -3.13 20.41 -44.93
C VAL A 151 -1.72 20.06 -44.46
N GLN A 152 -1.59 19.64 -43.21
CA GLN A 152 -0.34 19.10 -42.66
C GLN A 152 -0.35 17.57 -42.76
N SER A 153 0.75 16.99 -43.25
CA SER A 153 0.95 15.55 -43.26
C SER A 153 1.66 15.03 -42.01
N MET A 154 1.57 13.73 -41.80
CA MET A 154 2.17 13.03 -40.66
C MET A 154 3.70 13.20 -40.54
N ASP A 155 4.39 13.49 -41.63
CA ASP A 155 5.83 13.73 -41.71
C ASP A 155 6.21 15.22 -41.75
N GLY A 156 5.26 16.12 -41.48
CA GLY A 156 5.51 17.56 -41.36
C GLY A 156 5.60 18.31 -42.69
N THR A 157 5.10 17.74 -43.80
CA THR A 157 4.87 18.50 -45.04
C THR A 157 3.57 19.28 -44.93
N VAL A 158 3.57 20.54 -45.37
CA VAL A 158 2.37 21.35 -45.51
C VAL A 158 2.01 21.50 -46.98
N PHE A 159 0.75 21.25 -47.32
CA PHE A 159 0.16 21.43 -48.64
C PHE A 159 -0.82 22.59 -48.63
N ILE A 160 -0.63 23.56 -49.52
CA ILE A 160 -1.50 24.72 -49.68
C ILE A 160 -2.40 24.53 -50.90
N PHE A 161 -3.70 24.69 -50.70
CA PHE A 161 -4.73 24.64 -51.74
C PHE A 161 -5.50 25.95 -51.79
N GLU A 162 -5.53 26.56 -52.98
CA GLU A 162 -6.35 27.72 -53.29
C GLU A 162 -7.70 27.21 -53.83
N GLN A 163 -8.59 26.81 -52.92
CA GLN A 163 -9.91 26.26 -53.25
C GLN A 163 -9.79 25.01 -54.15
N GLU A 164 -10.21 25.10 -55.43
CA GLU A 164 -10.17 23.99 -56.39
C GLU A 164 -8.75 23.68 -56.92
N SER A 165 -7.77 24.56 -56.72
CA SER A 165 -6.40 24.38 -57.22
C SER A 165 -5.40 24.06 -56.12
N PHE A 166 -4.41 23.23 -56.46
CA PHE A 166 -3.21 23.06 -55.63
C PHE A 166 -2.24 24.21 -55.93
N ALA A 167 -1.74 24.87 -54.89
CA ALA A 167 -0.78 25.96 -55.04
C ALA A 167 0.67 25.46 -54.91
N PHE A 168 1.06 25.01 -53.73
CA PHE A 168 2.42 24.52 -53.46
C PHE A 168 2.47 23.66 -52.20
N SER A 169 3.63 23.04 -51.95
CA SER A 169 3.91 22.32 -50.72
C SER A 169 5.32 22.59 -50.21
N CYS A 170 5.51 22.49 -48.89
CA CYS A 170 6.77 22.79 -48.22
C CYS A 170 6.98 21.89 -46.99
N PHE A 171 8.23 21.55 -46.68
CA PHE A 171 8.58 20.80 -45.46
C PHE A 171 8.83 21.76 -44.29
N LEU A 172 8.19 21.49 -43.15
CA LEU A 172 8.51 22.16 -41.90
C LEU A 172 9.74 21.50 -41.24
N PRO A 173 10.72 22.28 -40.75
CA PRO A 173 11.90 21.73 -40.10
C PRO A 173 11.54 21.12 -38.73
N GLY A 174 12.24 20.07 -38.31
CA GLY A 174 12.13 19.55 -36.94
C GLY A 174 10.84 18.79 -36.60
N ALA A 175 10.04 18.42 -37.61
CA ALA A 175 8.81 17.65 -37.43
C ALA A 175 9.09 16.13 -37.33
N LEU A 176 9.40 15.63 -36.13
CA LEU A 176 9.40 14.18 -35.87
C LEU A 176 7.97 13.66 -35.68
N LEU A 177 7.13 14.44 -35.01
CA LEU A 177 5.69 14.23 -34.85
C LEU A 177 4.97 15.53 -35.26
N PRO A 178 3.83 15.45 -35.95
CA PRO A 178 3.05 16.63 -36.30
C PRO A 178 2.34 17.17 -35.04
N GLY A 179 2.28 18.49 -34.91
CA GLY A 179 1.51 19.17 -33.87
C GLY A 179 0.30 19.90 -34.44
N PRO A 180 -0.55 20.53 -33.61
CA PRO A 180 -1.58 21.45 -34.06
C PRO A 180 -0.99 22.54 -34.97
N ILE A 181 -1.74 22.94 -36.00
CA ILE A 181 -1.40 24.06 -36.88
C ILE A 181 -2.60 24.99 -37.03
N LYS A 182 -2.38 26.29 -36.93
CA LYS A 182 -3.41 27.32 -37.16
C LYS A 182 -2.83 28.50 -37.94
N TYR A 183 -3.70 29.28 -38.56
CA TYR A 183 -3.34 30.44 -39.37
C TYR A 183 -3.83 31.75 -38.76
N ILE A 184 -2.93 32.71 -38.62
CA ILE A 184 -3.20 34.07 -38.13
C ILE A 184 -3.39 34.99 -39.33
N SER A 185 -4.63 35.45 -39.56
CA SER A 185 -4.98 36.28 -40.72
C SER A 185 -4.34 37.66 -40.67
N ARG A 186 -4.21 38.26 -39.49
CA ARG A 186 -3.64 39.63 -39.34
C ARG A 186 -2.19 39.76 -39.82
N HIS A 187 -1.40 38.71 -39.65
CA HIS A 187 0.06 38.69 -39.95
C HIS A 187 0.44 37.70 -41.05
N ASP A 188 -0.54 37.09 -41.70
CA ASP A 188 -0.33 36.09 -42.75
C ASP A 188 0.67 35.00 -42.35
N THR A 189 0.46 34.41 -41.17
CA THR A 189 1.42 33.53 -40.49
C THR A 189 0.78 32.24 -40.01
N PHE A 190 1.42 31.11 -40.30
CA PHE A 190 1.09 29.81 -39.72
C PHE A 190 1.82 29.63 -38.40
N VAL A 191 1.12 29.13 -37.38
CA VAL A 191 1.69 28.79 -36.08
C VAL A 191 1.46 27.32 -35.80
N THR A 192 2.51 26.63 -35.39
CA THR A 192 2.46 25.21 -35.03
C THR A 192 3.36 24.93 -33.82
N THR A 193 3.17 23.78 -33.18
CA THR A 193 4.06 23.30 -32.11
C THR A 193 4.87 22.12 -32.63
N SER A 194 6.20 22.24 -32.60
CA SER A 194 7.10 21.17 -33.03
C SER A 194 7.37 20.19 -31.89
N SER A 195 7.78 18.98 -32.25
CA SER A 195 8.17 17.92 -31.31
C SER A 195 9.37 18.29 -30.41
N SER A 196 10.02 19.43 -30.65
CA SER A 196 11.09 19.99 -29.82
C SER A 196 10.60 20.91 -28.69
N TRP A 197 9.29 20.87 -28.38
CA TRP A 197 8.61 21.70 -27.38
C TRP A 197 8.64 23.19 -27.68
N LYS A 198 8.62 23.55 -28.97
CA LYS A 198 8.64 24.94 -29.44
C LYS A 198 7.39 25.27 -30.21
N VAL A 199 6.83 26.44 -29.92
CA VAL A 199 5.87 27.12 -30.79
C VAL A 199 6.68 27.82 -31.89
N GLU A 200 6.35 27.55 -33.14
CA GLU A 200 7.07 28.02 -34.32
C GLU A 200 6.10 28.74 -35.26
N ALA A 201 6.50 29.93 -35.71
CA ALA A 201 5.69 30.75 -36.60
C ALA A 201 6.33 30.89 -37.98
N TYR A 202 5.57 30.62 -39.05
CA TYR A 202 6.02 30.64 -40.43
C TYR A 202 5.15 31.57 -41.27
N ARG A 203 5.72 32.65 -41.79
CA ARG A 203 5.01 33.54 -42.71
C ARG A 203 4.67 32.83 -44.01
N TYR A 204 3.46 33.03 -44.52
CA TYR A 204 2.98 32.40 -45.76
C TYR A 204 3.92 32.65 -46.94
N GLN A 205 4.38 33.89 -47.12
CA GLN A 205 5.32 34.26 -48.18
C GLN A 205 6.65 33.49 -48.10
N VAL A 206 7.14 33.19 -46.90
CA VAL A 206 8.37 32.43 -46.70
C VAL A 206 8.17 30.98 -47.13
N LEU A 207 7.02 30.39 -46.79
CA LEU A 207 6.65 29.04 -47.23
C LEU A 207 6.48 28.96 -48.75
N ALA A 208 5.83 29.96 -49.35
CA ALA A 208 5.64 30.05 -50.79
C ALA A 208 6.98 30.15 -51.55
N VAL A 209 7.93 30.96 -51.06
CA VAL A 209 9.27 31.09 -51.67
C VAL A 209 10.13 29.84 -51.46
N ALA A 210 9.96 29.16 -50.34
CA ALA A 210 10.68 27.92 -50.04
C ALA A 210 10.13 26.70 -50.79
N SER A 211 8.98 26.83 -51.45
CA SER A 211 8.44 25.78 -52.31
C SER A 211 9.37 25.48 -53.49
N GLU A 212 9.42 24.22 -53.91
CA GLU A 212 10.19 23.80 -55.08
C GLU A 212 9.37 23.99 -56.35
N THR A 213 9.94 24.64 -57.36
CA THR A 213 9.30 24.82 -58.67
C THR A 213 9.54 23.58 -59.54
N GLY A 214 8.61 22.63 -59.51
CA GLY A 214 8.56 21.45 -60.37
C GLY A 214 7.16 21.22 -60.94
N SER A 215 6.99 20.22 -61.81
CA SER A 215 5.65 19.85 -62.30
C SER A 215 4.73 19.43 -61.14
N ARG A 216 3.40 19.49 -61.32
CA ARG A 216 2.40 19.17 -60.26
C ARG A 216 2.60 17.78 -59.65
N GLU A 217 3.15 16.82 -60.40
CA GLU A 217 3.46 15.47 -59.91
C GLU A 217 4.77 15.38 -59.11
N GLU A 218 5.75 16.25 -59.40
CA GLU A 218 7.03 16.31 -58.68
C GLU A 218 6.91 17.06 -57.35
N THR A 219 6.12 18.14 -57.31
CA THR A 219 5.85 18.92 -56.10
C THR A 219 5.03 18.16 -55.06
N LEU A 220 4.22 17.19 -55.46
CA LEU A 220 3.49 16.34 -54.51
C LEU A 220 4.35 15.20 -53.92
N ASN A 221 5.55 14.92 -54.48
CA ASN A 221 6.44 13.82 -54.11
C ASN A 221 7.82 14.28 -53.60
N ILE A 222 7.90 15.42 -52.92
CA ILE A 222 9.16 16.01 -52.44
C ILE A 222 9.89 15.06 -51.49
N LYS A 223 11.11 14.60 -51.80
CA LYS A 223 11.93 13.75 -50.89
C LYS A 223 12.92 14.56 -50.04
N THR A 224 13.20 15.80 -50.43
CA THR A 224 14.16 16.73 -49.81
C THR A 224 13.63 18.15 -50.02
N GLY A 225 13.56 18.99 -48.98
CA GLY A 225 13.11 20.38 -49.10
C GLY A 225 14.18 21.40 -48.69
N LYS A 226 14.04 22.65 -49.16
CA LYS A 226 14.85 23.78 -48.68
C LYS A 226 14.55 24.04 -47.20
N LYS A 227 15.59 24.37 -46.42
CA LYS A 227 15.43 24.66 -44.99
C LYS A 227 14.64 25.97 -44.79
N VAL A 228 13.39 25.86 -44.35
CA VAL A 228 12.58 27.00 -43.92
C VAL A 228 13.06 27.47 -42.55
N ILE A 229 13.09 28.78 -42.33
CA ILE A 229 13.40 29.39 -41.03
C ILE A 229 12.10 29.97 -40.47
N ALA A 230 11.78 29.63 -39.22
CA ALA A 230 10.67 30.23 -38.51
C ALA A 230 10.95 31.72 -38.24
N ASP A 231 9.92 32.55 -38.36
CA ASP A 231 10.00 33.99 -38.10
C ASP A 231 10.33 34.26 -36.62
N TRP A 232 9.70 33.50 -35.74
CA TRP A 232 10.04 33.43 -34.33
C TRP A 232 9.77 32.02 -33.80
N THR A 233 10.42 31.70 -32.68
CA THR A 233 10.22 30.46 -31.95
C THR A 233 10.15 30.73 -30.45
N PHE A 234 9.27 30.05 -29.74
CA PHE A 234 9.14 30.14 -28.28
C PHE A 234 9.12 28.75 -27.66
N ASN A 235 10.01 28.49 -26.69
CA ASN A 235 10.08 27.19 -26.01
C ASN A 235 9.07 27.14 -24.86
N ILE A 236 8.07 26.25 -24.95
CA ILE A 236 7.05 26.05 -23.92
C ILE A 236 7.42 24.94 -22.92
N GLY A 237 8.44 24.11 -23.23
CA GLY A 237 8.94 23.07 -22.32
C GLY A 237 8.10 21.80 -22.25
N GLU A 238 6.99 21.72 -23.00
CA GLU A 238 6.10 20.56 -23.13
C GLU A 238 5.51 20.48 -24.56
N GLN A 239 4.76 19.42 -24.88
CA GLN A 239 4.05 19.33 -26.16
C GLN A 239 2.77 20.17 -26.15
N GLY A 240 2.44 20.78 -27.29
CA GLY A 240 1.16 21.45 -27.49
C GLY A 240 0.10 20.48 -27.99
N LEU A 241 -1.01 20.37 -27.26
CA LEU A 241 -2.18 19.57 -27.62
C LEU A 241 -3.04 20.30 -28.65
N ASP A 242 -3.29 21.59 -28.44
CA ASP A 242 -4.10 22.42 -29.34
C ASP A 242 -3.63 23.88 -29.35
N ILE A 243 -3.94 24.57 -30.45
CA ILE A 243 -3.69 25.99 -30.64
C ILE A 243 -5.02 26.67 -30.97
N ALA A 244 -5.34 27.71 -30.23
CA ALA A 244 -6.49 28.55 -30.51
C ALA A 244 -6.06 30.01 -30.71
N ILE A 245 -6.56 30.62 -31.78
CA ILE A 245 -6.24 32.01 -32.12
C ILE A 245 -7.40 32.89 -31.68
N VAL A 246 -7.08 33.97 -30.97
CA VAL A 246 -8.03 34.97 -30.50
C VAL A 246 -7.78 36.28 -31.24
N GLU A 247 -8.66 36.60 -32.19
CA GLU A 247 -8.65 37.86 -32.94
C GLU A 247 -9.91 38.67 -32.63
N TYR A 248 -9.72 39.92 -32.17
CA TYR A 248 -10.78 40.91 -32.05
C TYR A 248 -10.43 42.14 -32.90
N PRO A 249 -11.40 42.85 -33.51
CA PRO A 249 -11.13 43.99 -34.39
C PRO A 249 -10.19 45.04 -33.77
N ASP A 250 -10.37 45.36 -32.48
CA ASP A 250 -9.66 46.45 -31.79
C ASP A 250 -8.57 45.99 -30.80
N VAL A 251 -8.26 44.68 -30.74
CA VAL A 251 -7.27 44.12 -29.80
C VAL A 251 -6.16 43.40 -30.58
N SER A 252 -4.94 43.36 -30.03
CA SER A 252 -3.83 42.59 -30.59
C SER A 252 -4.11 41.09 -30.52
N THR A 253 -3.81 40.37 -31.61
CA THR A 253 -4.00 38.92 -31.71
C THR A 253 -3.28 38.21 -30.57
N SER A 254 -3.96 37.22 -29.99
CA SER A 254 -3.40 36.38 -28.93
C SER A 254 -3.48 34.92 -29.35
N ILE A 255 -2.39 34.20 -29.10
CA ILE A 255 -2.24 32.80 -29.46
C ILE A 255 -2.30 32.01 -28.15
N LEU A 256 -3.38 31.26 -27.95
CA LEU A 256 -3.51 30.33 -26.84
C LEU A 256 -2.95 28.97 -27.28
N ILE A 257 -2.06 28.43 -26.48
CA ILE A 257 -1.51 27.09 -26.65
C ILE A 257 -1.88 26.29 -25.42
N LEU A 258 -2.62 25.20 -25.64
CA LEU A 258 -2.88 24.20 -24.62
C LEU A 258 -1.73 23.19 -24.63
N GLY A 259 -0.90 23.21 -23.60
CA GLY A 259 0.09 22.16 -23.37
C GLY A 259 -0.47 21.03 -22.51
N GLU A 260 0.37 20.04 -22.23
CA GLU A 260 0.01 18.91 -21.36
C GLU A 260 -0.29 19.34 -19.93
N HIS A 261 0.45 20.30 -19.36
CA HIS A 261 0.24 20.76 -17.98
C HIS A 261 0.02 22.27 -17.84
N SER A 262 0.16 23.05 -18.92
CA SER A 262 0.03 24.51 -18.86
C SER A 262 -0.70 25.09 -20.06
N ILE A 263 -1.31 26.27 -19.86
CA ILE A 263 -1.86 27.09 -20.94
C ILE A 263 -0.97 28.30 -21.12
N PHE A 264 -0.48 28.50 -22.34
CA PHE A 264 0.35 29.64 -22.71
C PHE A 264 -0.46 30.61 -23.55
N CYS A 265 -0.37 31.91 -23.25
CA CYS A 265 -0.87 32.95 -24.13
C CYS A 265 0.30 33.75 -24.68
N LEU A 266 0.54 33.65 -25.98
CA LEU A 266 1.55 34.44 -26.70
C LEU A 266 0.90 35.60 -27.44
N SER A 267 1.67 36.65 -27.70
CA SER A 267 1.34 37.68 -28.69
C SER A 267 1.59 37.16 -30.11
N ASP A 268 1.15 37.94 -31.08
CA ASP A 268 1.47 37.79 -32.50
C ASP A 268 2.98 37.81 -32.80
N THR A 269 3.80 38.48 -31.99
CA THR A 269 5.26 38.52 -32.13
C THR A 269 5.98 37.40 -31.37
N GLY A 270 5.26 36.44 -30.78
CA GLY A 270 5.85 35.34 -30.00
C GLY A 270 6.33 35.73 -28.60
N THR A 271 5.90 36.90 -28.08
CA THR A 271 6.18 37.29 -26.69
C THR A 271 5.13 36.71 -25.75
N LEU A 272 5.58 36.20 -24.60
CA LEU A 272 4.69 35.63 -23.60
C LEU A 272 3.86 36.71 -22.90
N ARG A 273 2.52 36.57 -22.93
CA ARG A 273 1.60 37.43 -22.18
C ARG A 273 1.34 36.87 -20.78
N PHE A 274 0.95 35.60 -20.70
CA PHE A 274 0.75 34.91 -19.43
C PHE A 274 0.89 33.39 -19.60
N VAL A 275 1.14 32.72 -18.48
CA VAL A 275 1.09 31.25 -18.35
C VAL A 275 0.14 30.92 -17.22
N ASN A 276 -0.72 29.93 -17.45
CA ASN A 276 -1.53 29.31 -16.41
C ASN A 276 -1.10 27.86 -16.24
N LYS A 277 -0.47 27.53 -15.10
CA LYS A 277 -0.08 26.15 -14.78
C LYS A 277 -1.31 25.42 -14.23
N LEU A 278 -1.66 24.29 -14.82
CA LEU A 278 -2.80 23.49 -14.42
C LEU A 278 -2.37 22.41 -13.42
N GLU A 279 -3.22 22.15 -12.42
CA GLU A 279 -3.06 21.06 -11.45
C GLU A 279 -3.88 19.82 -11.84
N TYR A 280 -4.33 19.77 -13.09
CA TYR A 280 -5.14 18.71 -13.67
C TYR A 280 -4.76 18.54 -15.13
N ASP A 281 -5.07 17.37 -15.69
CA ASP A 281 -4.82 17.07 -17.11
C ASP A 281 -5.92 17.71 -17.96
N PRO A 282 -5.60 18.73 -18.79
CA PRO A 282 -6.55 19.30 -19.73
C PRO A 282 -6.73 18.36 -20.92
N CYS A 283 -7.89 18.43 -21.57
CA CYS A 283 -8.14 17.69 -22.79
C CYS A 283 -8.45 18.59 -23.99
N CYS A 284 -9.12 19.74 -23.81
CA CYS A 284 -9.41 20.67 -24.90
C CYS A 284 -9.51 22.12 -24.43
N ILE A 285 -9.35 23.06 -25.35
CA ILE A 285 -9.46 24.50 -25.11
C ILE A 285 -10.33 25.16 -26.16
N LEU A 286 -11.13 26.16 -25.76
CA LEU A 286 -11.87 26.99 -26.70
C LEU A 286 -11.99 28.43 -26.20
N PRO A 287 -11.35 29.41 -26.85
CA PRO A 287 -11.63 30.82 -26.58
C PRO A 287 -13.02 31.21 -27.09
N TYR A 288 -13.69 32.08 -26.36
CA TYR A 288 -14.98 32.64 -26.75
C TYR A 288 -15.03 34.14 -26.47
N ALA A 289 -16.02 34.82 -27.05
CA ALA A 289 -16.12 36.27 -26.99
C ALA A 289 -16.14 36.79 -25.54
N SER A 290 -15.22 37.68 -25.21
CA SER A 290 -15.14 38.35 -23.92
C SER A 290 -16.03 39.59 -23.87
N LEU A 291 -16.77 39.77 -22.77
CA LEU A 291 -17.57 40.97 -22.51
C LEU A 291 -16.74 42.10 -21.86
N SER A 292 -15.55 41.79 -21.36
CA SER A 292 -14.65 42.75 -20.71
C SER A 292 -13.51 43.13 -21.65
N GLU A 293 -13.29 44.43 -21.83
CA GLU A 293 -12.17 44.94 -22.62
C GLU A 293 -10.83 44.36 -22.12
N LYS A 294 -10.00 43.90 -23.06
CA LYS A 294 -8.60 43.42 -22.86
C LYS A 294 -8.40 42.07 -22.16
N CYS A 295 -9.44 41.38 -21.71
CA CYS A 295 -9.32 40.02 -21.15
C CYS A 295 -9.73 38.96 -22.16
N ILE A 296 -9.12 37.78 -22.08
CA ILE A 296 -9.43 36.62 -22.90
C ILE A 296 -10.21 35.62 -22.05
N ASN A 297 -11.42 35.28 -22.50
CA ASN A 297 -12.20 34.22 -21.88
C ASN A 297 -12.07 32.94 -22.71
N PHE A 298 -11.90 31.82 -22.02
CA PHE A 298 -11.80 30.52 -22.68
C PHE A 298 -12.33 29.40 -21.78
N LEU A 299 -12.82 28.35 -22.45
CA LEU A 299 -13.25 27.09 -21.85
C LEU A 299 -12.09 26.11 -21.87
N VAL A 300 -11.96 25.31 -20.80
CA VAL A 300 -11.00 24.21 -20.72
C VAL A 300 -11.73 22.97 -20.27
N GLY A 301 -11.65 21.90 -21.07
CA GLY A 301 -12.07 20.57 -20.67
C GLY A 301 -10.96 19.87 -19.89
N SER A 302 -11.31 19.00 -18.94
CA SER A 302 -10.36 18.13 -18.25
C SER A 302 -10.75 16.66 -18.31
N HIS A 303 -9.73 15.79 -18.31
CA HIS A 303 -9.87 14.33 -18.11
C HIS A 303 -10.56 13.95 -16.80
N THR A 304 -10.65 14.87 -15.83
CA THR A 304 -11.42 14.70 -14.58
C THR A 304 -12.94 14.85 -14.75
N LYS A 305 -13.44 14.91 -16.00
CA LYS A 305 -14.85 15.15 -16.35
C LYS A 305 -15.33 16.49 -15.80
N SER A 306 -14.57 17.55 -16.07
CA SER A 306 -14.95 18.91 -15.66
C SER A 306 -14.76 19.89 -16.82
N LEU A 307 -15.60 20.92 -16.83
CA LEU A 307 -15.53 22.06 -17.73
C LEU A 307 -15.22 23.30 -16.89
N LEU A 308 -14.12 23.96 -17.22
CA LEU A 308 -13.62 25.12 -16.52
C LEU A 308 -13.74 26.35 -17.42
N VAL A 309 -14.13 27.48 -16.83
CA VAL A 309 -14.22 28.77 -17.51
C VAL A 309 -13.17 29.68 -16.92
N TYR A 310 -12.20 30.08 -17.73
CA TYR A 310 -11.14 31.00 -17.35
C TYR A 310 -11.36 32.38 -17.96
N GLN A 311 -10.95 33.39 -17.20
CA GLN A 311 -10.68 34.74 -17.68
C GLN A 311 -9.19 35.00 -17.43
N ASP A 312 -8.40 35.03 -18.51
CA ASP A 312 -6.94 35.01 -18.48
C ASP A 312 -6.42 33.83 -17.61
N VAL A 313 -5.82 34.10 -16.46
CA VAL A 313 -5.35 33.08 -15.51
C VAL A 313 -6.37 32.76 -14.39
N THR A 314 -7.46 33.52 -14.30
CA THR A 314 -8.43 33.41 -13.20
C THR A 314 -9.55 32.44 -13.54
N LEU A 315 -9.70 31.38 -12.75
CA LEU A 315 -10.86 30.48 -12.84
C LEU A 315 -12.14 31.21 -12.38
N LYS A 316 -13.11 31.35 -13.27
CA LYS A 316 -14.41 32.01 -13.01
C LYS A 316 -15.53 31.03 -12.72
N TRP A 317 -15.48 29.86 -13.34
CA TRP A 317 -16.52 28.85 -13.18
C TRP A 317 -15.95 27.45 -13.38
N MET A 318 -16.52 26.48 -12.68
CA MET A 318 -16.20 25.07 -12.87
C MET A 318 -17.48 24.25 -12.69
N ALA A 319 -17.79 23.44 -13.70
CA ALA A 319 -18.93 22.53 -13.67
C ALA A 319 -18.45 21.09 -13.92
N LYS A 320 -19.02 20.14 -13.18
CA LYS A 320 -18.74 18.71 -13.40
C LYS A 320 -19.59 18.20 -14.56
N MET A 321 -18.98 17.38 -15.41
CA MET A 321 -19.59 16.70 -16.55
C MET A 321 -19.76 15.20 -16.28
N GLU A 322 -20.58 14.54 -17.09
CA GLU A 322 -20.81 13.08 -17.02
C GLU A 322 -19.70 12.27 -17.72
N PHE A 323 -19.08 12.87 -18.74
CA PHE A 323 -18.02 12.32 -19.56
C PHE A 323 -16.86 13.31 -19.72
N VAL A 324 -15.75 12.85 -20.28
CA VAL A 324 -14.59 13.70 -20.60
C VAL A 324 -14.86 14.41 -21.93
N PRO A 325 -14.92 15.76 -21.97
CA PRO A 325 -15.15 16.49 -23.21
C PRO A 325 -13.89 16.46 -24.08
N LEU A 326 -13.91 15.72 -25.18
CA LEU A 326 -12.79 15.65 -26.11
C LEU A 326 -12.63 16.95 -26.90
N GLN A 327 -13.73 17.55 -27.35
CA GLN A 327 -13.73 18.84 -28.04
C GLN A 327 -14.94 19.66 -27.58
N VAL A 328 -14.75 20.98 -27.50
CA VAL A 328 -15.78 21.94 -27.08
C VAL A 328 -15.94 23.00 -28.17
N GLN A 329 -17.18 23.37 -28.47
CA GLN A 329 -17.54 24.48 -29.35
C GLN A 329 -18.60 25.35 -28.68
N VAL A 330 -18.73 26.60 -29.12
CA VAL A 330 -19.81 27.50 -28.69
C VAL A 330 -20.59 27.93 -29.92
N ALA A 331 -21.90 27.66 -29.92
CA ALA A 331 -22.75 27.81 -31.09
C ALA A 331 -24.09 28.47 -30.74
N ASN A 332 -24.75 29.06 -31.73
CA ASN A 332 -26.06 29.69 -31.58
C ASN A 332 -27.16 28.83 -32.22
N PHE A 333 -28.06 28.32 -31.38
CA PHE A 333 -29.20 27.53 -31.80
C PHE A 333 -30.50 28.31 -31.67
N LYS A 334 -31.57 27.82 -32.30
CA LYS A 334 -32.89 28.41 -32.19
C LYS A 334 -33.38 28.34 -30.73
N GLY A 335 -33.45 29.49 -30.07
CA GLY A 335 -33.85 29.60 -28.66
C GLY A 335 -32.72 29.46 -27.64
N LEU A 336 -31.48 29.21 -28.07
CA LEU A 336 -30.30 29.18 -27.20
C LEU A 336 -29.11 29.89 -27.84
N ARG A 337 -28.72 31.04 -27.29
CA ARG A 337 -27.47 31.74 -27.68
C ARG A 337 -26.30 31.23 -26.86
N ALA A 338 -25.14 31.08 -27.50
CA ALA A 338 -23.91 30.59 -26.86
C ALA A 338 -24.08 29.25 -26.11
N GLY A 339 -24.73 28.29 -26.76
CA GLY A 339 -24.79 26.91 -26.27
C GLY A 339 -23.41 26.26 -26.35
N ILE A 340 -23.00 25.60 -25.27
CA ILE A 340 -21.73 24.89 -25.19
C ILE A 340 -21.94 23.49 -25.74
N VAL A 341 -21.37 23.22 -26.91
CA VAL A 341 -21.42 21.92 -27.57
C VAL A 341 -20.19 21.13 -27.16
N THR A 342 -20.38 19.91 -26.69
CA THR A 342 -19.28 19.03 -26.28
C THR A 342 -19.44 17.65 -26.89
N LEU A 343 -18.36 17.11 -27.41
CA LEU A 343 -18.26 15.75 -27.93
C LEU A 343 -17.30 14.94 -27.05
N SER A 344 -17.64 13.69 -26.74
CA SER A 344 -16.71 12.73 -26.15
C SER A 344 -16.08 11.82 -27.20
N GLN A 345 -14.97 11.19 -26.86
CA GLN A 345 -14.34 10.16 -27.70
C GLN A 345 -15.30 8.99 -28.00
N SER A 346 -16.19 8.66 -27.07
CA SER A 346 -17.19 7.58 -27.19
C SER A 346 -18.51 8.00 -27.86
N GLY A 347 -18.58 9.18 -28.46
CA GLY A 347 -19.77 9.66 -29.18
C GLY A 347 -20.87 10.28 -28.33
N HIS A 348 -20.63 10.64 -27.07
CA HIS A 348 -21.59 11.46 -26.31
C HIS A 348 -21.54 12.90 -26.82
N LEU A 349 -22.63 13.34 -27.44
CA LEU A 349 -22.78 14.69 -27.97
C LEU A 349 -23.84 15.44 -27.17
N LYS A 350 -23.45 16.56 -26.57
CA LYS A 350 -24.36 17.39 -25.77
C LYS A 350 -24.24 18.86 -26.13
N VAL A 351 -25.37 19.55 -26.10
CA VAL A 351 -25.47 21.01 -26.03
C VAL A 351 -25.92 21.37 -24.62
N MET A 352 -25.12 22.18 -23.95
CA MET A 352 -25.32 22.55 -22.55
C MET A 352 -25.30 24.06 -22.35
N TYR A 353 -25.84 24.50 -21.23
CA TYR A 353 -25.64 25.84 -20.68
C TYR A 353 -25.20 25.77 -19.21
N LEU A 354 -24.63 26.86 -18.71
CA LEU A 354 -24.14 26.94 -17.33
C LEU A 354 -25.32 27.18 -16.37
N GLY A 355 -25.60 26.22 -15.48
CA GLY A 355 -26.66 26.34 -14.49
C GLY A 355 -26.23 27.18 -13.29
N THR A 356 -26.88 28.32 -13.07
CA THR A 356 -26.57 29.24 -11.96
C THR A 356 -27.27 28.89 -10.65
N ASP A 357 -28.25 27.99 -10.67
CA ASP A 357 -28.95 27.55 -9.46
C ASP A 357 -28.04 26.65 -8.62
N PRO A 358 -27.72 27.04 -7.36
CA PRO A 358 -26.93 26.22 -6.48
C PRO A 358 -27.70 24.93 -6.21
N SER A 359 -27.07 23.78 -6.46
CA SER A 359 -27.64 22.51 -6.01
C SER A 359 -27.50 22.40 -4.49
N VAL A 360 -28.42 23.02 -3.76
CA VAL A 360 -28.54 22.82 -2.31
C VAL A 360 -28.89 21.35 -2.12
N PHE A 361 -28.03 20.61 -1.43
CA PHE A 361 -28.35 19.27 -0.99
C PHE A 361 -29.50 19.37 0.01
N VAL A 362 -30.73 19.31 -0.49
CA VAL A 362 -31.88 18.99 0.33
C VAL A 362 -31.90 17.46 0.34
N PRO A 363 -31.61 16.80 1.47
CA PRO A 363 -31.82 15.36 1.55
C PRO A 363 -33.24 15.10 1.04
N PRO A 364 -33.44 14.19 0.07
CA PRO A 364 -34.77 13.93 -0.46
C PRO A 364 -35.70 13.73 0.73
N GLN A 365 -36.84 14.43 0.75
CA GLN A 365 -37.90 14.08 1.68
C GLN A 365 -38.33 12.67 1.29
N VAL A 366 -37.66 11.69 1.91
CA VAL A 366 -38.08 10.31 1.88
C VAL A 366 -39.48 10.37 2.47
N GLU A 367 -40.51 10.15 1.66
CA GLU A 367 -41.81 9.72 2.18
C GLU A 367 -41.49 8.67 3.21
N SER A 368 -41.80 8.97 4.48
CA SER A 368 -41.32 8.23 5.63
C SER A 368 -41.42 6.74 5.33
N ARG A 369 -40.28 6.09 5.08
CA ARG A 369 -40.23 4.65 5.27
C ARG A 369 -40.51 4.50 6.74
N ASP A 370 -41.74 4.10 7.08
CA ASP A 370 -42.17 3.89 8.45
C ASP A 370 -41.12 3.01 9.12
N ILE A 371 -40.24 3.63 9.91
CA ILE A 371 -39.27 2.91 10.69
C ILE A 371 -40.12 2.14 11.68
N ASN A 372 -40.08 0.82 11.61
CA ASN A 372 -40.89 -0.03 12.46
C ASN A 372 -40.34 0.05 13.90
N TYR A 373 -40.77 1.08 14.64
CA TYR A 373 -40.35 1.36 16.01
C TYR A 373 -40.57 0.16 16.93
N ALA A 374 -41.56 -0.69 16.67
CA ALA A 374 -41.77 -1.91 17.43
C ALA A 374 -40.62 -2.92 17.27
N THR A 375 -40.08 -3.09 16.05
CA THR A 375 -38.89 -3.93 15.84
C THR A 375 -37.63 -3.33 16.48
N LEU A 376 -37.48 -2.01 16.40
CA LEU A 376 -36.34 -1.30 16.97
C LEU A 376 -36.35 -1.36 18.50
N ASP A 377 -37.50 -1.13 19.14
CA ASP A 377 -37.66 -1.18 20.60
C ASP A 377 -37.48 -2.62 21.12
N ALA A 378 -37.97 -3.62 20.38
CA ALA A 378 -37.74 -5.02 20.72
C ALA A 378 -36.25 -5.38 20.67
N GLU A 379 -35.51 -4.89 19.67
CA GLU A 379 -34.08 -5.09 19.55
C GLU A 379 -33.29 -4.33 20.64
N ILE A 380 -33.64 -3.07 20.90
CA ILE A 380 -33.05 -2.26 21.98
C ILE A 380 -33.28 -2.91 23.34
N ALA A 381 -34.50 -3.38 23.62
CA ALA A 381 -34.81 -4.07 24.88
C ALA A 381 -34.02 -5.37 25.01
N ARG A 382 -33.87 -6.14 23.92
CA ARG A 382 -33.04 -7.35 23.88
C ARG A 382 -31.56 -7.03 24.13
N LEU A 383 -31.01 -6.01 23.47
CA LEU A 383 -29.62 -5.59 23.64
C LEU A 383 -29.37 -5.03 25.06
N MET A 384 -30.25 -4.18 25.58
CA MET A 384 -30.16 -3.67 26.95
C MET A 384 -30.24 -4.79 28.00
N LYS A 385 -31.07 -5.82 27.77
CA LYS A 385 -31.11 -7.02 28.62
C LYS A 385 -29.77 -7.75 28.60
N HIS A 386 -29.13 -7.89 27.43
CA HIS A 386 -27.82 -8.51 27.28
C HIS A 386 -26.72 -7.70 28.00
N VAL A 387 -26.73 -6.37 27.87
CA VAL A 387 -25.81 -5.46 28.58
C VAL A 387 -25.99 -5.58 30.08
N LYS A 388 -27.22 -5.52 30.60
CA LYS A 388 -27.51 -5.67 32.03
C LYS A 388 -27.09 -7.04 32.58
N SER A 389 -27.26 -8.11 31.81
CA SER A 389 -26.82 -9.45 32.23
C SER A 389 -25.29 -9.57 32.32
N LYS A 390 -24.55 -8.85 31.46
CA LYS A 390 -23.08 -8.84 31.51
C LYS A 390 -22.55 -7.90 32.59
N SER A 391 -23.24 -6.78 32.89
CA SER A 391 -22.82 -5.83 33.93
C SER A 391 -23.15 -6.29 35.36
N ALA A 392 -24.15 -7.17 35.55
CA ALA A 392 -24.51 -7.71 36.86
C ALA A 392 -23.49 -8.72 37.41
N ASN A 393 -22.67 -9.34 36.55
CA ASN A 393 -21.51 -10.12 36.96
C ASN A 393 -20.32 -9.16 37.16
N SER A 394 -20.34 -8.39 38.25
CA SER A 394 -19.31 -7.42 38.64
C SER A 394 -18.02 -8.08 39.13
N VAL A 395 -17.52 -9.06 38.40
CA VAL A 395 -16.16 -9.58 38.58
C VAL A 395 -15.39 -9.17 37.33
N ILE A 396 -14.39 -8.31 37.51
CA ILE A 396 -13.51 -7.80 36.43
C ILE A 396 -12.72 -8.94 35.77
N THR A 397 -12.71 -10.14 36.37
CA THR A 397 -12.21 -11.36 35.74
C THR A 397 -13.32 -12.11 35.00
N PRO A 398 -13.12 -12.47 33.72
CA PRO A 398 -14.08 -13.26 32.98
C PRO A 398 -14.33 -14.59 33.70
N SER A 399 -15.60 -14.92 33.96
CA SER A 399 -15.94 -16.21 34.55
C SER A 399 -15.50 -17.33 33.60
N LEU A 400 -14.46 -18.07 33.97
CA LEU A 400 -13.88 -19.23 33.27
C LEU A 400 -14.83 -20.45 33.09
N LYS A 401 -16.15 -20.27 33.26
CA LYS A 401 -17.16 -21.33 33.20
C LYS A 401 -17.90 -21.41 31.86
N THR A 402 -17.50 -20.66 30.84
CA THR A 402 -17.88 -21.05 29.47
C THR A 402 -17.01 -22.22 29.08
N GLU A 403 -17.61 -23.39 28.89
CA GLU A 403 -16.90 -24.57 28.38
C GLU A 403 -16.11 -24.17 27.12
N ASP A 404 -14.80 -24.40 27.14
CA ASP A 404 -13.95 -24.09 25.99
C ASP A 404 -14.32 -25.03 24.83
N ASP A 405 -14.42 -24.45 23.64
CA ASP A 405 -14.76 -25.20 22.42
C ASP A 405 -13.65 -26.20 22.06
N LEU A 406 -12.42 -25.96 22.54
CA LEU A 406 -11.22 -26.73 22.32
C LEU A 406 -10.65 -27.26 23.64
N SER A 407 -10.23 -28.52 23.66
CA SER A 407 -9.50 -29.15 24.77
C SER A 407 -8.16 -29.68 24.29
N ILE A 408 -7.10 -29.42 25.06
CA ILE A 408 -5.73 -29.84 24.76
C ILE A 408 -5.31 -30.89 25.78
N ASN A 409 -5.12 -32.13 25.32
CA ASN A 409 -4.59 -33.23 26.12
C ASN A 409 -3.13 -33.48 25.72
N VAL A 410 -2.21 -33.41 26.69
CA VAL A 410 -0.79 -33.58 26.45
C VAL A 410 -0.32 -34.88 27.09
N HIS A 411 0.33 -35.71 26.29
CA HIS A 411 0.92 -36.98 26.71
C HIS A 411 2.44 -36.91 26.51
N VAL A 412 3.18 -36.85 27.62
CA VAL A 412 4.65 -36.89 27.62
C VAL A 412 5.08 -38.35 27.72
N SER A 413 5.98 -38.80 26.84
CA SER A 413 6.49 -40.17 26.89
C SER A 413 7.23 -40.44 28.22
N PRO A 414 6.93 -41.56 28.91
CA PRO A 414 7.63 -41.94 30.13
C PRO A 414 9.04 -42.48 29.86
N ASN A 415 9.46 -42.67 28.60
CA ASN A 415 10.80 -43.05 28.15
C ASN A 415 11.41 -41.94 27.27
N LEU A 416 12.74 -41.75 27.34
CA LEU A 416 13.45 -40.89 26.40
C LEU A 416 13.43 -41.56 25.03
N ASP A 417 13.58 -40.77 23.98
CA ASP A 417 13.61 -41.30 22.62
C ASP A 417 14.88 -42.14 22.42
N ASP A 418 14.74 -43.36 21.87
CA ASP A 418 15.87 -44.28 21.62
C ASP A 418 16.89 -43.65 20.66
N ILE A 419 16.39 -42.85 19.70
CA ILE A 419 17.18 -42.01 18.81
C ILE A 419 16.80 -40.57 19.11
N SER A 420 17.77 -39.77 19.54
CA SER A 420 17.53 -38.36 19.83
C SER A 420 17.06 -37.60 18.59
N LEU A 421 15.98 -36.83 18.77
CA LEU A 421 15.41 -35.91 17.79
C LEU A 421 15.84 -34.47 18.03
N ALA A 422 16.90 -34.24 18.82
CA ALA A 422 17.41 -32.92 19.14
C ALA A 422 17.98 -32.21 17.90
N SER A 423 17.53 -30.99 17.64
CA SER A 423 17.96 -30.14 16.53
C SER A 423 18.62 -28.86 17.01
N GLU A 424 19.58 -28.33 16.23
CA GLU A 424 20.21 -27.01 16.46
C GLU A 424 20.77 -26.82 17.88
N VAL A 425 21.35 -27.89 18.44
CA VAL A 425 21.93 -27.95 19.77
C VAL A 425 23.21 -27.10 19.85
N LYS A 426 23.29 -26.21 20.86
CA LYS A 426 24.47 -25.35 21.11
C LYS A 426 25.36 -25.84 22.26
N LEU A 427 25.18 -27.09 22.69
CA LEU A 427 25.95 -27.74 23.73
C LEU A 427 27.23 -28.38 23.17
N LYS A 428 28.33 -28.29 23.91
CA LYS A 428 29.57 -29.02 23.62
C LYS A 428 29.53 -30.37 24.33
N GLU A 429 28.81 -31.36 23.78
CA GLU A 429 28.82 -32.75 24.29
C GLU A 429 29.34 -33.73 23.22
N GLU A 430 30.07 -34.77 23.65
CA GLU A 430 30.51 -35.88 22.79
C GLU A 430 29.38 -36.88 22.48
N LYS A 431 28.35 -36.94 23.33
CA LYS A 431 27.18 -37.82 23.19
C LYS A 431 25.97 -37.02 22.66
N PRO A 432 25.04 -37.67 21.95
CA PRO A 432 23.82 -37.02 21.52
C PRO A 432 22.98 -36.60 22.73
N VAL A 433 22.48 -35.36 22.70
CA VAL A 433 21.63 -34.79 23.76
C VAL A 433 20.30 -35.56 23.80
N PRO A 434 19.81 -36.00 24.97
CA PRO A 434 18.55 -36.73 25.06
C PRO A 434 17.34 -35.86 24.64
N SER A 435 16.34 -36.49 24.02
CA SER A 435 15.05 -35.87 23.72
C SER A 435 13.89 -36.69 24.28
N VAL A 436 12.75 -36.03 24.48
CA VAL A 436 11.49 -36.68 24.82
C VAL A 436 10.39 -36.24 23.85
N THR A 437 9.74 -37.21 23.23
CA THR A 437 8.56 -36.95 22.39
C THR A 437 7.33 -36.65 23.24
N VAL A 438 6.70 -35.50 22.98
CA VAL A 438 5.45 -35.03 23.55
C VAL A 438 4.36 -35.11 22.48
N ARG A 439 3.30 -35.86 22.78
CA ARG A 439 2.10 -35.95 21.93
C ARG A 439 1.05 -34.98 22.44
N ILE A 440 0.66 -34.03 21.59
CA ILE A 440 -0.37 -33.03 21.86
C ILE A 440 -1.61 -33.42 21.06
N GLN A 441 -2.68 -33.76 21.76
CA GLN A 441 -3.97 -34.10 21.16
C GLN A 441 -4.97 -32.97 21.40
N MET A 442 -5.49 -32.41 20.31
CA MET A 442 -6.49 -31.35 20.32
C MET A 442 -7.86 -31.91 19.95
N LYS A 443 -8.82 -31.77 20.86
CA LYS A 443 -10.21 -32.21 20.70
C LYS A 443 -11.12 -31.00 20.72
N SER A 444 -11.85 -30.79 19.62
CA SER A 444 -12.84 -29.71 19.52
C SER A 444 -14.26 -30.26 19.65
N ARG A 445 -15.19 -29.44 20.16
CA ARG A 445 -16.63 -29.74 20.18
C ARG A 445 -17.33 -29.30 18.91
N LEU A 446 -16.81 -28.27 18.25
CA LEU A 446 -17.32 -27.69 17.00
C LEU A 446 -16.22 -27.68 15.94
N VAL A 447 -16.56 -27.42 14.68
CA VAL A 447 -15.53 -27.17 13.66
C VAL A 447 -14.85 -25.85 13.99
N LEU A 448 -13.53 -25.89 14.19
CA LEU A 448 -12.71 -24.71 14.44
C LEU A 448 -11.75 -24.52 13.27
N GLU A 449 -11.75 -23.31 12.71
CA GLU A 449 -10.86 -22.92 11.63
C GLU A 449 -9.67 -22.11 12.15
N MET A 450 -8.52 -22.26 11.48
CA MET A 450 -7.30 -21.47 11.72
C MET A 450 -6.83 -21.51 13.18
N VAL A 451 -6.68 -22.72 13.73
CA VAL A 451 -6.17 -22.91 15.09
C VAL A 451 -4.65 -22.78 15.08
N LYS A 452 -4.11 -21.82 15.83
CA LYS A 452 -2.66 -21.64 16.01
C LYS A 452 -2.23 -22.26 17.34
N LEU A 453 -1.34 -23.23 17.29
CA LEU A 453 -0.74 -23.87 18.47
C LEU A 453 0.67 -23.33 18.68
N GLU A 454 0.98 -22.93 19.90
CA GLU A 454 2.30 -22.46 20.33
C GLU A 454 2.76 -23.22 21.58
N ILE A 455 4.00 -23.68 21.55
CA ILE A 455 4.63 -24.45 22.61
C ILE A 455 5.77 -23.61 23.17
N HIS A 456 5.62 -23.20 24.42
CA HIS A 456 6.58 -22.42 25.17
C HIS A 456 7.36 -23.35 26.09
N CYS A 457 8.65 -23.51 25.80
CA CYS A 457 9.60 -24.27 26.62
C CYS A 457 10.42 -23.30 27.49
N PRO A 458 10.66 -23.62 28.77
CA PRO A 458 11.51 -22.80 29.61
C PRO A 458 12.96 -22.91 29.16
N TRP A 459 13.67 -21.79 29.01
CA TRP A 459 15.10 -21.82 28.73
C TRP A 459 15.83 -22.61 29.84
N PRO A 460 16.80 -23.49 29.54
CA PRO A 460 17.47 -23.74 28.25
C PRO A 460 16.83 -24.84 27.38
N LEU A 461 15.63 -25.30 27.71
CA LEU A 461 14.89 -26.29 26.91
C LEU A 461 14.33 -25.64 25.65
N ALA A 462 14.27 -26.43 24.59
CA ALA A 462 13.59 -26.06 23.35
C ALA A 462 12.91 -27.28 22.75
N CYS A 463 11.98 -27.03 21.84
CA CYS A 463 11.38 -28.04 21.01
C CYS A 463 11.92 -27.96 19.58
N ASN A 464 11.84 -29.07 18.84
CA ASN A 464 12.18 -29.10 17.41
C ASN A 464 11.27 -28.18 16.57
N GLN A 465 10.00 -28.01 16.97
CA GLN A 465 9.05 -27.09 16.36
C GLN A 465 8.14 -26.51 17.45
N SER A 466 8.11 -25.18 17.56
CA SER A 466 7.34 -24.45 18.59
C SER A 466 5.95 -24.01 18.15
N ASP A 467 5.71 -23.90 16.84
CA ASP A 467 4.48 -23.34 16.29
C ASP A 467 3.88 -24.20 15.18
N PHE A 468 2.55 -24.32 15.22
CA PHE A 468 1.75 -25.06 14.25
C PHE A 468 0.52 -24.26 13.89
N THR A 469 0.15 -24.26 12.60
CA THR A 469 -1.12 -23.69 12.12
C THR A 469 -1.96 -24.82 11.55
N LEU A 470 -3.09 -25.09 12.18
CA LEU A 470 -4.05 -26.11 11.77
C LEU A 470 -5.21 -25.41 11.07
N THR A 471 -5.44 -25.75 9.81
CA THR A 471 -6.50 -25.12 9.01
C THR A 471 -7.88 -25.41 9.58
N GLU A 472 -8.11 -26.63 10.04
CA GLU A 472 -9.40 -27.06 10.58
C GLU A 472 -9.23 -28.17 11.62
N ILE A 473 -9.97 -28.10 12.73
CA ILE A 473 -10.09 -29.18 13.71
C ILE A 473 -11.56 -29.61 13.76
N ASN A 474 -11.81 -30.88 13.42
CA ASN A 474 -13.14 -31.46 13.35
C ASN A 474 -13.51 -32.20 14.65
N PRO A 475 -14.78 -32.13 15.11
CA PRO A 475 -15.18 -32.82 16.35
C PRO A 475 -15.01 -34.34 16.31
N ASN A 476 -15.17 -34.93 15.12
CA ASN A 476 -15.09 -36.38 14.92
C ASN A 476 -13.66 -36.89 14.70
N MET A 477 -12.70 -35.99 14.48
CA MET A 477 -11.30 -36.33 14.23
C MET A 477 -10.38 -35.43 15.06
N PRO A 478 -9.91 -35.89 16.23
CA PRO A 478 -8.95 -35.14 17.01
C PRO A 478 -7.66 -34.93 16.21
N SER A 479 -7.11 -33.72 16.26
CA SER A 479 -5.81 -33.43 15.66
C SER A 479 -4.70 -33.83 16.62
N GLU A 480 -3.63 -34.44 16.09
CA GLU A 480 -2.49 -34.88 16.88
C GLU A 480 -1.21 -34.28 16.32
N THR A 481 -0.39 -33.75 17.22
CA THR A 481 0.91 -33.14 16.90
C THR A 481 1.96 -33.74 17.81
N PHE A 482 3.12 -34.07 17.25
CA PHE A 482 4.24 -34.67 17.97
C PHE A 482 5.42 -33.73 17.94
N VAL A 483 5.99 -33.46 19.12
CA VAL A 483 7.07 -32.51 19.29
C VAL A 483 8.12 -33.11 20.19
N ALA A 484 9.39 -33.04 19.79
CA ALA A 484 10.50 -33.49 20.60
C ALA A 484 11.03 -32.32 21.43
N VAL A 485 11.12 -32.49 22.75
CA VAL A 485 11.67 -31.50 23.67
C VAL A 485 13.03 -31.97 24.17
N PHE A 486 14.01 -31.08 24.20
CA PHE A 486 15.39 -31.37 24.57
C PHE A 486 16.11 -30.10 25.08
N GLN A 487 17.27 -30.28 25.69
CA GLN A 487 18.09 -29.16 26.13
C GLN A 487 18.90 -28.58 24.97
N ARG A 488 18.67 -27.32 24.63
CA ARG A 488 19.31 -26.69 23.47
C ARG A 488 20.51 -25.84 23.84
N PHE A 489 20.45 -25.17 24.98
CA PHE A 489 21.47 -24.23 25.45
C PHE A 489 22.18 -24.73 26.72
N SER A 490 23.39 -24.23 26.98
CA SER A 490 24.10 -24.45 28.24
C SER A 490 23.44 -23.63 29.35
N GLY A 491 22.99 -24.29 30.41
CA GLY A 491 22.29 -23.64 31.53
C GLY A 491 21.51 -24.66 32.37
N LEU A 492 20.87 -24.18 33.42
CA LEU A 492 20.14 -24.99 34.40
C LEU A 492 18.63 -24.72 34.28
N PRO A 493 17.75 -25.63 33.87
CA PRO A 493 16.32 -25.31 33.79
C PRO A 493 15.76 -24.91 35.15
N SER A 494 15.09 -23.76 35.22
CA SER A 494 14.41 -23.29 36.43
C SER A 494 13.23 -24.18 36.84
N HIS A 495 12.55 -24.76 35.84
CA HIS A 495 11.47 -25.73 36.01
C HIS A 495 11.38 -26.65 34.79
N MET A 496 10.73 -27.80 34.96
CA MET A 496 10.56 -28.83 33.93
C MET A 496 9.12 -28.87 33.39
N GLU A 497 8.44 -27.73 33.34
CA GLU A 497 7.06 -27.62 32.84
C GLU A 497 7.06 -26.90 31.49
N ILE A 498 6.37 -27.44 30.49
CA ILE A 498 6.12 -26.78 29.19
C ILE A 498 4.70 -26.25 29.14
N GLN A 499 4.51 -25.12 28.47
CA GLN A 499 3.20 -24.49 28.30
C GLN A 499 2.76 -24.57 26.84
N ILE A 500 1.60 -25.16 26.61
CA ILE A 500 0.99 -25.33 25.30
C ILE A 500 -0.23 -24.42 25.22
N SER A 501 -0.25 -23.53 24.23
CA SER A 501 -1.28 -22.51 24.04
C SER A 501 -1.90 -22.65 22.65
N ALA A 502 -3.22 -22.77 22.57
CA ALA A 502 -3.93 -22.78 21.29
C ALA A 502 -4.82 -21.53 21.19
N THR A 503 -4.62 -20.76 20.12
CA THR A 503 -5.43 -19.57 19.79
C THR A 503 -6.37 -19.91 18.63
N TYR A 504 -7.65 -19.62 18.79
CA TYR A 504 -8.68 -19.93 17.79
C TYR A 504 -9.83 -18.93 17.83
N THR A 505 -10.65 -18.93 16.77
CA THR A 505 -11.91 -18.18 16.74
C THR A 505 -13.05 -19.11 17.11
N SER A 506 -13.76 -18.81 18.18
CA SER A 506 -14.95 -19.56 18.60
C SER A 506 -16.08 -19.39 17.58
N ALA A 507 -17.05 -20.31 17.55
CA ALA A 507 -18.25 -20.22 16.70
C ALA A 507 -19.07 -18.93 16.91
N MET A 508 -18.89 -18.25 18.05
CA MET A 508 -19.49 -16.93 18.32
C MET A 508 -18.68 -15.75 17.73
N GLY A 509 -17.64 -16.01 16.93
CA GLY A 509 -16.78 -15.00 16.30
C GLY A 509 -15.71 -14.37 17.20
N GLY A 510 -15.67 -14.74 18.50
CA GLY A 510 -14.69 -14.23 19.45
C GLY A 510 -13.37 -15.01 19.42
N ARG A 511 -12.24 -14.30 19.48
CA ARG A 511 -10.92 -14.92 19.66
C ARG A 511 -10.80 -15.48 21.08
N ARG A 512 -10.39 -16.74 21.20
CA ARG A 512 -10.16 -17.44 22.46
C ARG A 512 -8.76 -18.06 22.49
N VAL A 513 -8.26 -18.29 23.70
CA VAL A 513 -7.00 -18.98 23.97
C VAL A 513 -7.27 -20.06 25.00
N THR A 514 -6.91 -21.30 24.68
CA THR A 514 -6.91 -22.42 25.64
C THR A 514 -5.47 -22.80 25.93
N MET A 515 -5.13 -22.98 27.20
CA MET A 515 -3.77 -23.23 27.66
C MET A 515 -3.72 -24.46 28.56
N THR A 516 -2.76 -25.35 28.30
CA THR A 516 -2.47 -26.53 29.12
C THR A 516 -0.99 -26.57 29.41
N LYS A 517 -0.62 -27.09 30.58
CA LYS A 517 0.78 -27.31 30.95
C LYS A 517 1.09 -28.80 31.09
N ALA A 518 2.33 -29.18 30.84
CA ALA A 518 2.78 -30.56 30.96
C ALA A 518 4.16 -30.66 31.61
N GLN A 519 4.33 -31.62 32.51
CA GLN A 519 5.58 -31.87 33.21
C GLN A 519 6.48 -32.80 32.38
N LEU A 520 7.74 -32.40 32.22
CA LEU A 520 8.80 -33.18 31.57
C LEU A 520 9.58 -34.01 32.61
N PRO A 521 10.13 -35.16 32.21
CA PRO A 521 10.91 -36.01 33.11
C PRO A 521 12.28 -35.39 33.41
N ALA A 522 12.68 -35.36 34.69
CA ALA A 522 13.94 -34.76 35.15
C ALA A 522 15.19 -35.34 34.48
N ARG A 523 15.17 -36.63 34.10
CA ARG A 523 16.28 -37.30 33.37
C ARG A 523 16.56 -36.71 31.97
N LEU A 524 15.69 -35.84 31.45
CA LEU A 524 15.97 -35.10 30.22
C LEU A 524 17.18 -34.17 30.38
N VAL A 525 17.40 -33.66 31.60
CA VAL A 525 18.46 -32.69 31.92
C VAL A 525 19.43 -33.18 33.00
N LEU A 526 19.08 -34.25 33.72
CA LEU A 526 19.93 -34.87 34.74
C LEU A 526 20.45 -36.23 34.29
N LYS A 527 21.77 -36.43 34.40
CA LYS A 527 22.47 -37.70 34.19
C LYS A 527 22.99 -38.24 35.53
N PRO A 528 22.78 -39.52 35.86
CA PRO A 528 23.30 -40.10 37.10
C PRO A 528 24.83 -40.21 37.09
N VAL A 529 25.49 -39.82 38.17
CA VAL A 529 26.95 -39.87 38.35
C VAL A 529 27.34 -40.34 39.76
N PHE A 530 28.62 -40.66 39.99
CA PHE A 530 29.11 -41.02 41.32
C PHE A 530 28.99 -39.87 42.33
N PRO A 531 28.50 -40.13 43.55
CA PRO A 531 28.39 -39.12 44.60
C PRO A 531 29.70 -38.41 44.96
N VAL A 532 29.68 -37.08 44.94
CA VAL A 532 30.78 -36.23 45.41
C VAL A 532 30.63 -36.01 46.91
N LYS A 533 31.69 -36.30 47.69
CA LYS A 533 31.66 -36.32 49.17
C LYS A 533 31.64 -34.93 49.82
N THR A 534 32.12 -33.90 49.13
CA THR A 534 32.29 -32.55 49.66
C THR A 534 31.89 -31.55 48.60
N ALA A 535 31.05 -30.58 48.97
CA ALA A 535 30.68 -29.46 48.13
C ALA A 535 30.54 -28.19 48.98
N VAL A 536 30.58 -27.02 48.32
CA VAL A 536 30.51 -25.70 48.97
C VAL A 536 29.17 -25.48 49.68
N HIS A 537 28.06 -25.61 48.94
CA HIS A 537 26.72 -25.34 49.46
C HIS A 537 26.03 -26.63 49.92
N LYS A 538 25.31 -26.55 51.05
CA LYS A 538 24.66 -27.71 51.67
C LYS A 538 23.29 -27.32 52.20
N LEU A 539 22.25 -28.00 51.74
CA LEU A 539 20.88 -27.86 52.25
C LEU A 539 20.44 -29.16 52.90
N THR A 540 19.86 -29.07 54.09
CA THR A 540 19.32 -30.25 54.80
C THR A 540 17.83 -30.02 55.04
N ILE A 541 17.00 -30.95 54.59
CA ILE A 541 15.58 -30.98 54.89
C ILE A 541 15.29 -32.10 55.89
N ASP A 542 14.33 -31.84 56.76
CA ASP A 542 13.84 -32.76 57.76
C ASP A 542 12.47 -33.30 57.31
N THR A 543 12.16 -34.52 57.71
CA THR A 543 10.86 -35.15 57.48
C THR A 543 10.34 -35.72 58.81
N ASN A 544 9.04 -35.94 58.93
CA ASN A 544 8.46 -36.56 60.13
C ASN A 544 8.43 -38.11 60.09
N ARG A 545 9.12 -38.72 59.12
CA ARG A 545 9.17 -40.17 58.89
C ARG A 545 10.61 -40.63 58.67
N ALA A 546 10.89 -41.93 58.80
CA ALA A 546 12.22 -42.47 58.54
C ALA A 546 12.62 -42.24 57.07
N ALA A 547 13.90 -41.97 56.83
CA ALA A 547 14.40 -41.75 55.48
C ALA A 547 14.25 -43.04 54.65
N VAL A 548 13.57 -42.92 53.52
CA VAL A 548 13.39 -43.95 52.49
C VAL A 548 14.66 -44.08 51.66
N ASN A 549 14.92 -45.30 51.18
CA ASN A 549 16.01 -45.61 50.27
C ASN A 549 15.88 -44.78 48.97
N LEU A 550 16.96 -44.08 48.60
CA LEU A 550 16.96 -43.22 47.42
C LEU A 550 16.80 -44.02 46.13
N ASN A 551 17.19 -45.29 46.10
CA ASN A 551 17.04 -46.13 44.91
C ASN A 551 15.56 -46.39 44.59
N ASP A 552 14.70 -46.43 45.62
CA ASP A 552 13.25 -46.64 45.48
C ASP A 552 12.53 -45.35 45.05
N ILE A 553 13.09 -44.19 45.41
CA ILE A 553 12.56 -42.87 45.04
C ILE A 553 13.02 -42.47 43.63
N PHE A 554 14.25 -42.81 43.25
CA PHE A 554 14.88 -42.41 41.98
C PHE A 554 15.23 -43.60 41.06
N PRO A 555 14.28 -44.51 40.74
CA PRO A 555 14.58 -45.71 39.96
C PRO A 555 15.02 -45.42 38.52
N ASP A 556 14.61 -44.29 37.95
CA ASP A 556 14.95 -43.79 36.62
C ASP A 556 16.31 -43.06 36.56
N LEU A 557 16.92 -42.75 37.71
CA LEU A 557 18.15 -41.95 37.85
C LEU A 557 19.22 -42.67 38.69
N LEU A 558 19.32 -44.00 38.57
CA LEU A 558 20.34 -44.79 39.28
C LEU A 558 21.68 -44.86 38.52
N GLY A 559 21.61 -45.01 37.20
CA GLY A 559 22.80 -45.15 36.34
C GLY A 559 23.73 -46.28 36.78
N GLU A 560 25.03 -46.01 36.75
CA GLU A 560 26.09 -46.94 37.20
C GLU A 560 26.07 -47.22 38.72
N ASN A 561 25.30 -46.46 39.50
CA ASN A 561 25.14 -46.65 40.95
C ASN A 561 23.94 -47.55 41.32
N ALA A 562 23.33 -48.25 40.37
CA ALA A 562 22.16 -49.10 40.61
C ALA A 562 22.37 -50.16 41.70
N ASP A 563 23.59 -50.70 41.83
CA ASP A 563 23.95 -51.71 42.84
C ASP A 563 24.38 -51.11 44.20
N GLY A 564 24.29 -49.78 44.36
CA GLY A 564 24.68 -49.08 45.58
C GLY A 564 23.74 -49.34 46.77
N GLN A 565 24.22 -49.05 47.99
CA GLN A 565 23.44 -49.21 49.24
C GLN A 565 22.24 -48.24 49.39
N GLY A 566 21.93 -47.42 48.38
CA GLY A 566 20.73 -46.59 48.37
C GLY A 566 20.73 -45.37 49.31
N ALA A 567 21.86 -45.06 49.95
CA ALA A 567 21.99 -43.95 50.89
C ALA A 567 22.52 -42.65 50.25
N ALA A 568 23.08 -42.73 49.05
CA ALA A 568 23.64 -41.59 48.34
C ALA A 568 23.40 -41.73 46.83
N LEU A 569 22.93 -40.66 46.20
CA LEU A 569 22.82 -40.52 44.74
C LEU A 569 23.43 -39.19 44.32
N ALA A 570 23.90 -39.08 43.08
CA ALA A 570 24.28 -37.80 42.51
C ALA A 570 23.84 -37.66 41.07
N PHE A 571 23.56 -36.41 40.70
CA PHE A 571 23.03 -36.03 39.41
C PHE A 571 23.91 -34.93 38.81
N GLN A 572 24.29 -35.07 37.55
CA GLN A 572 25.00 -34.07 36.78
C GLN A 572 24.06 -33.49 35.72
N TYR A 573 24.03 -32.16 35.58
CA TYR A 573 23.30 -31.52 34.49
C TYR A 573 23.97 -31.77 33.13
N VAL A 574 23.17 -31.99 32.09
CA VAL A 574 23.65 -32.13 30.70
C VAL A 574 24.46 -30.90 30.27
N GLY A 575 25.52 -31.11 29.48
CA GLY A 575 26.37 -30.03 28.95
C GLY A 575 27.56 -29.66 29.83
N ALA A 576 28.14 -30.63 30.57
CA ALA A 576 29.18 -30.40 31.57
C ALA A 576 28.72 -29.45 32.71
N GLY A 577 27.46 -29.56 33.12
CA GLY A 577 26.89 -28.77 34.20
C GLY A 577 27.31 -29.25 35.60
N PRO A 578 26.88 -28.53 36.66
CA PRO A 578 27.21 -28.83 38.05
C PRO A 578 26.67 -30.19 38.48
N VAL A 579 27.32 -30.77 39.49
CA VAL A 579 26.92 -32.03 40.13
C VAL A 579 26.22 -31.73 41.45
N VAL A 580 25.09 -32.40 41.69
CA VAL A 580 24.34 -32.33 42.94
C VAL A 580 24.31 -33.71 43.59
N THR A 581 24.83 -33.81 44.80
CA THR A 581 24.79 -35.05 45.61
C THR A 581 23.63 -35.00 46.60
N LEU A 582 22.80 -36.03 46.58
CA LEU A 582 21.70 -36.26 47.50
C LEU A 582 22.06 -37.40 48.48
N LEU A 583 21.96 -37.13 49.78
CA LEU A 583 22.27 -38.05 50.86
C LEU A 583 21.03 -38.30 51.71
N ALA A 584 20.65 -39.56 51.89
CA ALA A 584 19.61 -39.98 52.83
C ALA A 584 20.27 -40.53 54.10
N SER A 585 19.87 -39.99 55.25
CA SER A 585 20.41 -40.45 56.52
C SER A 585 19.85 -41.83 56.91
N LYS A 586 20.73 -42.79 57.23
CA LYS A 586 20.30 -44.12 57.71
C LYS A 586 19.80 -44.11 59.16
N THR A 587 20.18 -43.10 59.94
CA THR A 587 19.95 -43.03 61.40
C THR A 587 19.05 -41.87 61.81
N SER A 588 18.65 -41.00 60.88
CA SER A 588 17.77 -39.86 61.14
C SER A 588 16.76 -39.65 60.02
N GLN A 589 15.84 -38.71 60.20
CA GLN A 589 14.74 -38.41 59.28
C GLN A 589 15.12 -37.32 58.27
N ARG A 590 16.42 -37.25 57.90
CA ARG A 590 17.02 -36.13 57.17
C ARG A 590 17.50 -36.51 55.77
N TYR A 591 17.28 -35.58 54.84
CA TYR A 591 17.89 -35.62 53.52
C TYR A 591 18.79 -34.40 53.34
N ARG A 592 19.98 -34.59 52.79
CA ARG A 592 20.94 -33.52 52.55
C ARG A 592 21.31 -33.45 51.08
N LEU A 593 21.17 -32.26 50.49
CA LEU A 593 21.64 -31.93 49.16
C LEU A 593 22.93 -31.11 49.26
N GLN A 594 23.87 -31.37 48.37
CA GLN A 594 25.15 -30.68 48.33
C GLN A 594 25.56 -30.40 46.88
N SER A 595 26.02 -29.19 46.59
CA SER A 595 26.60 -28.82 45.29
C SER A 595 27.56 -27.64 45.43
N ASP A 596 28.43 -27.46 44.44
CA ASP A 596 29.31 -26.29 44.34
C ASP A 596 28.62 -25.06 43.76
N SER A 597 27.41 -25.23 43.20
CA SER A 597 26.55 -24.15 42.70
C SER A 597 25.21 -24.16 43.45
N PHE A 598 24.80 -23.02 43.99
CA PHE A 598 23.61 -22.90 44.82
C PHE A 598 22.32 -23.18 44.04
N GLU A 599 22.17 -22.52 42.89
CA GLU A 599 21.01 -22.59 42.00
C GLU A 599 20.76 -23.99 41.44
N SER A 600 21.82 -24.81 41.32
CA SER A 600 21.72 -26.17 40.79
C SER A 600 20.92 -27.14 41.68
N MET A 601 20.78 -26.83 42.98
CA MET A 601 20.04 -27.66 43.93
C MET A 601 18.51 -27.57 43.78
N CYS A 602 18.00 -26.57 43.04
CA CYS A 602 16.57 -26.30 42.89
C CYS A 602 15.79 -27.52 42.35
N LEU A 603 16.15 -28.00 41.16
CA LEU A 603 15.42 -29.08 40.50
C LEU A 603 15.49 -30.43 41.28
N PRO A 604 16.66 -30.90 41.74
CA PRO A 604 16.72 -32.11 42.56
C PRO A 604 15.92 -32.02 43.86
N LEU A 605 15.86 -30.84 44.50
CA LEU A 605 15.05 -30.65 45.70
C LEU A 605 13.54 -30.71 45.39
N GLN A 606 13.10 -30.03 44.32
CA GLN A 606 11.72 -30.09 43.86
C GLN A 606 11.29 -31.54 43.55
N GLU A 607 12.15 -32.29 42.86
CA GLU A 607 11.89 -33.68 42.52
C GLU A 607 11.86 -34.57 43.76
N LEU A 608 12.78 -34.39 44.71
CA LEU A 608 12.79 -35.09 45.99
C LEU A 608 11.48 -34.86 46.76
N VAL A 609 11.06 -33.59 46.90
CA VAL A 609 9.81 -33.22 47.58
C VAL A 609 8.61 -33.85 46.87
N ALA A 610 8.53 -33.76 45.54
CA ALA A 610 7.42 -34.32 44.76
C ALA A 610 7.32 -35.84 44.88
N ARG A 611 8.46 -36.54 44.79
CA ARG A 611 8.52 -38.00 44.86
C ARG A 611 8.29 -38.55 46.27
N LEU A 612 8.82 -37.90 47.31
CA LEU A 612 8.53 -38.26 48.70
C LEU A 612 7.03 -38.13 49.02
N ASN A 613 6.42 -37.00 48.65
CA ASN A 613 4.98 -36.80 48.80
C ASN A 613 4.17 -37.87 48.04
N SER A 614 4.61 -38.27 46.84
CA SER A 614 3.95 -39.30 46.05
C SER A 614 4.12 -40.70 46.65
N HIS A 615 5.29 -41.01 47.20
CA HIS A 615 5.58 -42.28 47.86
C HIS A 615 4.73 -42.46 49.13
N PHE A 616 4.74 -41.49 50.03
CA PHE A 616 4.00 -41.59 51.30
C PHE A 616 2.48 -41.45 51.14
N LYS A 617 1.99 -40.77 50.09
CA LYS A 617 0.56 -40.81 49.72
C LYS A 617 0.10 -42.19 49.29
N LYS A 618 0.93 -42.96 48.57
CA LYS A 618 0.59 -44.33 48.15
C LYS A 618 0.57 -45.32 49.32
N SER A 619 1.34 -45.04 50.37
CA SER A 619 1.43 -45.85 51.59
C SER A 619 0.41 -45.47 52.68
N ASP A 620 -0.63 -44.71 52.33
CA ASP A 620 -1.73 -44.28 53.23
C ASP A 620 -1.31 -43.40 54.43
N HIS A 621 -0.15 -42.75 54.34
CA HIS A 621 0.35 -41.81 55.34
C HIS A 621 -0.06 -40.37 54.98
N SER A 622 -1.28 -39.99 55.35
CA SER A 622 -1.85 -38.65 55.07
C SER A 622 -1.23 -37.51 55.89
N ASP A 623 -0.43 -37.82 56.91
CA ASP A 623 0.21 -36.87 57.84
C ASP A 623 1.68 -36.55 57.49
N PHE A 624 2.20 -37.02 56.35
CA PHE A 624 3.58 -36.79 55.95
C PHE A 624 3.87 -35.30 55.74
N ARG A 625 4.96 -34.81 56.35
CA ARG A 625 5.42 -33.42 56.25
C ARG A 625 6.93 -33.36 56.05
N ILE A 626 7.35 -32.38 55.27
CA ILE A 626 8.74 -32.01 55.04
C ILE A 626 8.92 -30.62 55.62
N THR A 627 9.94 -30.42 56.44
CA THR A 627 10.27 -29.14 57.05
C THR A 627 11.70 -28.74 56.72
N PHE A 628 11.96 -27.44 56.72
CA PHE A 628 13.30 -26.89 56.58
C PHE A 628 13.62 -26.07 57.83
N ASP A 629 14.48 -26.60 58.70
CA ASP A 629 14.85 -25.96 59.97
C ASP A 629 16.20 -25.22 59.90
N GLY A 630 16.81 -25.14 58.71
CA GLY A 630 18.07 -24.46 58.48
C GLY A 630 17.95 -22.95 58.34
N PRO A 631 19.06 -22.20 58.41
CA PRO A 631 19.06 -20.78 58.02
C PRO A 631 18.76 -20.66 56.52
N LEU A 632 17.95 -19.67 56.13
CA LEU A 632 17.69 -19.38 54.73
C LEU A 632 18.99 -18.89 54.04
N PRO A 633 19.33 -19.42 52.85
CA PRO A 633 20.56 -19.09 52.11
C PRO A 633 20.44 -17.72 51.40
N LEU A 634 20.24 -16.65 52.17
CA LEU A 634 20.03 -15.31 51.64
C LEU A 634 21.31 -14.71 51.04
N GLN A 635 22.48 -15.05 51.57
CA GLN A 635 23.74 -14.54 51.06
C GLN A 635 23.99 -15.03 49.63
N GLU A 636 23.90 -16.34 49.41
CA GLU A 636 24.05 -16.95 48.09
C GLU A 636 22.97 -16.46 47.11
N TYR A 637 21.76 -16.24 47.61
CA TYR A 637 20.68 -15.67 46.81
C TYR A 637 20.97 -14.24 46.35
N PHE A 638 21.43 -13.36 47.24
CA PHE A 638 21.77 -11.98 46.87
C PHE A 638 22.97 -11.91 45.92
N GLU A 639 23.93 -12.85 46.01
CA GLU A 639 25.01 -12.95 45.02
C GLU A 639 24.49 -13.23 43.60
N LEU A 640 23.42 -14.03 43.46
CA LEU A 640 22.75 -14.24 42.16
C LEU A 640 22.03 -12.97 41.67
N VAL A 641 21.35 -12.25 42.58
CA VAL A 641 20.68 -10.97 42.26
C VAL A 641 21.69 -9.94 41.78
N ASP A 642 22.78 -9.75 42.51
CA ASP A 642 23.86 -8.80 42.16
C ASP A 642 24.50 -9.18 40.82
N THR A 643 24.72 -10.47 40.57
CA THR A 643 25.31 -10.95 39.30
C THR A 643 24.41 -10.60 38.12
N HIS A 644 23.11 -10.92 38.21
CA HIS A 644 22.14 -10.57 37.16
C HIS A 644 22.04 -9.06 36.94
N TYR A 645 21.90 -8.29 38.02
CA TYR A 645 21.79 -6.84 37.97
C TYR A 645 23.03 -6.19 37.32
N ASN A 646 24.23 -6.71 37.60
CA ASN A 646 25.46 -6.25 36.98
C ASN A 646 25.48 -6.48 35.46
N TYR A 647 25.02 -7.64 34.97
CA TYR A 647 24.91 -7.91 33.53
C TYR A 647 23.85 -7.04 32.85
N ARG A 648 22.73 -6.77 33.52
CA ARG A 648 21.69 -5.84 33.06
C ARG A 648 22.22 -4.41 32.97
N CYS A 649 22.96 -3.94 33.98
CA CYS A 649 23.63 -2.64 33.97
C CYS A 649 24.66 -2.55 32.85
N ASN A 650 25.41 -3.63 32.58
CA ASN A 650 26.36 -3.67 31.49
C ASN A 650 25.66 -3.66 30.12
N ALA A 651 24.52 -4.35 29.97
CA ALA A 651 23.69 -4.32 28.77
C ALA A 651 23.29 -2.87 28.42
N HIS A 652 22.83 -2.12 29.42
CA HIS A 652 22.49 -0.70 29.25
C HIS A 652 23.68 0.14 28.80
N LYS A 653 24.84 0.01 29.47
CA LYS A 653 26.08 0.72 29.11
C LYS A 653 26.52 0.39 27.68
N CYS A 654 26.51 -0.89 27.29
CA CYS A 654 26.86 -1.31 25.93
C CYS A 654 25.91 -0.71 24.89
N LYS A 655 24.60 -0.70 25.15
CA LYS A 655 23.59 -0.08 24.28
C LYS A 655 23.81 1.43 24.12
N GLU A 656 24.09 2.16 25.20
CA GLU A 656 24.39 3.59 25.13
C GLU A 656 25.64 3.88 24.28
N ILE A 657 26.72 3.12 24.49
CA ILE A 657 27.96 3.29 23.72
C ILE A 657 27.72 2.95 22.24
N LEU A 658 26.98 1.88 21.95
CA LEU A 658 26.60 1.49 20.59
C LEU A 658 25.76 2.60 19.91
N ALA A 659 24.79 3.18 20.61
CA ALA A 659 23.96 4.27 20.11
C ALA A 659 24.81 5.52 19.78
N GLN A 660 25.77 5.86 20.65
CA GLN A 660 26.71 6.95 20.40
C GLN A 660 27.58 6.68 19.17
N ARG A 661 28.13 5.47 19.02
CA ARG A 661 28.95 5.10 17.84
C ARG A 661 28.14 5.07 16.55
N ALA A 662 26.90 4.55 16.59
CA ALA A 662 26.00 4.58 15.45
C ALA A 662 25.64 6.02 15.02
N SER A 663 25.46 6.93 15.98
CA SER A 663 25.23 8.36 15.71
C SER A 663 26.45 9.03 15.07
N GLN A 664 27.65 8.75 15.58
CA GLN A 664 28.92 9.21 14.99
C GLN A 664 29.08 8.69 13.56
N PHE A 665 28.85 7.40 13.33
CA PHE A 665 28.91 6.78 12.01
C PHE A 665 27.95 7.45 11.02
N ARG A 666 26.69 7.67 11.40
CA ARG A 666 25.71 8.40 10.59
C ARG A 666 26.16 9.84 10.29
N THR A 667 26.78 10.51 11.26
CA THR A 667 27.28 11.88 11.06
C THR A 667 28.42 11.93 10.05
N ILE A 668 29.36 10.97 10.12
CA ILE A 668 30.46 10.84 9.16
C ILE A 668 29.92 10.54 7.77
N GLN A 669 28.98 9.59 7.63
CA GLN A 669 28.32 9.28 6.37
C GLN A 669 27.63 10.49 5.75
N LYS A 670 26.88 11.28 6.53
CA LYS A 670 26.25 12.52 6.05
C LYS A 670 27.28 13.51 5.50
N ARG A 671 28.41 13.69 6.19
CA ARG A 671 29.49 14.57 5.73
C ARG A 671 30.14 14.06 4.45
N LEU A 672 30.40 12.76 4.35
CA LEU A 672 30.92 12.14 3.14
C LEU A 672 29.97 12.30 1.95
N LEU A 673 28.66 12.10 2.14
CA LEU A 673 27.65 12.29 1.09
C LEU A 673 27.62 13.73 0.56
N THR A 674 27.69 14.73 1.44
CA THR A 674 27.78 16.14 1.01
C THR A 674 29.03 16.38 0.16
N ARG A 675 30.18 15.83 0.57
CA ARG A 675 31.45 15.94 -0.18
C ARG A 675 31.40 15.21 -1.52
N PHE A 676 30.75 14.05 -1.61
CA PHE A 676 30.59 13.32 -2.87
C PHE A 676 29.62 13.99 -3.84
N LYS A 677 28.71 14.84 -3.34
CA LYS A 677 27.78 15.61 -4.19
C LYS A 677 28.44 16.85 -4.82
N ASP A 678 29.56 17.32 -4.27
CA ASP A 678 30.29 18.47 -4.81
C ASP A 678 30.90 18.13 -6.19
N LYS A 679 30.63 18.97 -7.20
CA LYS A 679 31.14 18.77 -8.57
C LYS A 679 32.67 18.88 -8.66
N THR A 680 33.30 19.54 -7.70
CA THR A 680 34.75 19.65 -7.57
C THR A 680 35.26 18.66 -6.52
N PRO A 681 36.22 17.78 -6.84
CA PRO A 681 36.71 16.80 -5.89
C PRO A 681 37.43 17.49 -4.73
N ALA A 682 36.77 17.54 -3.57
CA ALA A 682 37.37 18.00 -2.33
C ALA A 682 38.08 16.82 -1.64
N PRO A 683 39.28 17.03 -1.05
CA PRO A 683 39.96 15.97 -0.31
C PRO A 683 39.09 15.51 0.86
N LEU A 684 39.02 14.19 1.07
CA LEU A 684 38.18 13.57 2.09
C LEU A 684 38.69 13.81 3.53
N GLN A 685 39.89 14.39 3.70
CA GLN A 685 40.48 14.74 5.01
C GLN A 685 40.39 13.59 6.04
N HIS A 686 40.74 12.37 5.61
CA HIS A 686 40.73 11.15 6.44
C HIS A 686 39.35 10.73 6.99
N LEU A 687 38.25 11.29 6.48
CA LEU A 687 36.89 10.90 6.88
C LEU A 687 36.58 9.44 6.54
N ASP A 688 37.19 8.89 5.49
CA ASP A 688 37.16 7.48 5.11
C ASP A 688 37.82 6.58 6.17
N THR A 689 38.97 6.99 6.69
CA THR A 689 39.67 6.26 7.76
C THR A 689 38.88 6.33 9.07
N LEU A 690 38.27 7.48 9.38
CA LEU A 690 37.41 7.65 10.54
C LEU A 690 36.13 6.78 10.44
N LEU A 691 35.55 6.68 9.24
CA LEU A 691 34.40 5.82 8.97
C LEU A 691 34.73 4.35 9.25
N GLU A 692 35.86 3.86 8.71
CA GLU A 692 36.33 2.49 8.92
C GLU A 692 36.63 2.20 10.40
N GLY A 693 37.29 3.14 11.10
CA GLY A 693 37.54 3.01 12.53
C GLY A 693 36.26 2.93 13.36
N THR A 694 35.27 3.78 13.03
CA THR A 694 33.96 3.76 13.71
C THR A 694 33.18 2.47 13.39
N TYR A 695 33.26 1.98 12.16
CA TYR A 695 32.64 0.73 11.74
C TYR A 695 33.17 -0.47 12.54
N ARG A 696 34.50 -0.60 12.66
CA ARG A 696 35.12 -1.67 13.47
C ARG A 696 34.72 -1.59 14.94
N GLN A 697 34.59 -0.38 15.50
CA GLN A 697 34.11 -0.21 16.87
C GLN A 697 32.65 -0.68 17.03
N ILE A 698 31.79 -0.39 16.05
CA ILE A 698 30.40 -0.86 16.04
C ILE A 698 30.35 -2.40 16.00
N LEU A 699 31.16 -3.03 15.15
CA LEU A 699 31.24 -4.50 15.09
C LEU A 699 31.68 -5.10 16.43
N ALA A 700 32.78 -4.61 16.99
CA ALA A 700 33.28 -5.09 18.29
C ALA A 700 32.27 -4.89 19.43
N LEU A 701 31.54 -3.76 19.43
CA LEU A 701 30.46 -3.52 20.40
C LEU A 701 29.26 -4.44 20.18
N THR A 702 28.94 -4.78 18.93
CA THR A 702 27.85 -5.72 18.61
C THR A 702 28.18 -7.12 19.14
N ASP A 703 29.42 -7.57 18.98
CA ASP A 703 29.89 -8.84 19.55
C ASP A 703 29.82 -8.82 21.08
N ALA A 704 30.30 -7.75 21.72
CA ALA A 704 30.23 -7.58 23.17
C ALA A 704 28.78 -7.53 23.69
N VAL A 705 27.85 -6.92 22.95
CA VAL A 705 26.41 -6.92 23.29
C VAL A 705 25.84 -8.33 23.21
N ASN A 706 26.17 -9.11 22.18
CA ASN A 706 25.71 -10.50 22.05
C ASN A 706 26.24 -11.42 23.16
N GLU A 707 27.52 -11.24 23.53
CA GLU A 707 28.13 -11.94 24.66
C GLU A 707 27.44 -11.59 25.97
N ASN A 708 27.21 -10.29 26.21
CA ASN A 708 26.52 -9.82 27.41
C ASN A 708 25.08 -10.32 27.47
N TRP A 709 24.34 -10.30 26.36
CA TRP A 709 22.97 -10.81 26.27
C TRP A 709 22.89 -12.31 26.60
N SER A 710 23.84 -13.10 26.08
CA SER A 710 23.91 -14.53 26.39
C SER A 710 24.20 -14.78 27.88
N ALA A 711 25.06 -13.96 28.50
CA ALA A 711 25.36 -14.02 29.92
C ALA A 711 24.17 -13.54 30.80
N GLU A 712 23.47 -12.50 30.38
CA GLU A 712 22.24 -12.02 31.03
C GLU A 712 21.15 -13.11 31.02
N GLN A 713 20.94 -13.78 29.87
CA GLN A 713 20.00 -14.90 29.78
C GLN A 713 20.33 -16.03 30.76
N MET A 714 21.62 -16.39 30.85
CA MET A 714 22.09 -17.43 31.75
C MET A 714 21.90 -17.04 33.22
N THR A 715 22.27 -15.82 33.58
CA THR A 715 22.16 -15.31 34.96
C THR A 715 20.71 -15.06 35.38
N ALA A 716 19.83 -14.61 34.48
CA ALA A 716 18.39 -14.49 34.71
C ALA A 716 17.78 -15.85 35.05
N ASN A 717 18.15 -16.88 34.32
CA ASN A 717 17.64 -18.22 34.57
C ASN A 717 18.29 -18.88 35.82
N ASN A 718 19.54 -18.58 36.15
CA ASN A 718 20.13 -18.96 37.44
C ASN A 718 19.39 -18.29 38.60
N LEU A 719 19.05 -17.00 38.48
CA LEU A 719 18.25 -16.27 39.46
C LEU A 719 16.81 -16.81 39.54
N SER A 720 16.22 -17.23 38.43
CA SER A 720 14.91 -17.90 38.39
C SER A 720 14.92 -19.21 39.20
N SER A 721 16.01 -19.98 39.07
CA SER A 721 16.24 -21.22 39.80
C SER A 721 16.52 -20.97 41.28
N GLY A 722 17.34 -19.97 41.61
CA GLY A 722 17.61 -19.54 42.98
C GLY A 722 16.36 -19.01 43.70
N THR A 723 15.53 -18.24 42.99
CA THR A 723 14.25 -17.71 43.52
C THR A 723 13.24 -18.84 43.74
N SER A 724 13.14 -19.79 42.79
CA SER A 724 12.31 -20.99 42.97
C SER A 724 12.74 -21.82 44.18
N LEU A 725 14.06 -21.96 44.38
CA LEU A 725 14.63 -22.65 45.53
C LEU A 725 14.30 -21.92 46.84
N LEU A 726 14.48 -20.59 46.88
CA LEU A 726 14.14 -19.78 48.04
C LEU A 726 12.64 -19.86 48.39
N ASN A 727 11.75 -19.74 47.40
CA ASN A 727 10.30 -19.88 47.59
C ASN A 727 9.94 -21.27 48.14
N LEU A 728 10.59 -22.33 47.63
CA LEU A 728 10.40 -23.69 48.15
C LEU A 728 10.87 -23.81 49.60
N LEU A 729 12.02 -23.26 49.96
CA LEU A 729 12.53 -23.27 51.33
C LEU A 729 11.63 -22.47 52.28
N LEU A 730 11.15 -21.29 51.87
CA LEU A 730 10.19 -20.48 52.64
C LEU A 730 8.89 -21.23 52.89
N ARG A 731 8.37 -21.90 51.86
CA ARG A 731 7.18 -22.75 51.98
C ARG A 731 7.37 -23.87 53.00
N LEU A 732 8.54 -24.54 52.99
CA LEU A 732 8.86 -25.62 53.93
C LEU A 732 9.21 -25.13 55.34
N TRP A 733 9.70 -23.89 55.47
CA TRP A 733 10.05 -23.27 56.74
C TRP A 733 8.82 -22.76 57.51
N ALA A 734 7.89 -22.10 56.81
CA ALA A 734 6.70 -21.49 57.42
C ALA A 734 5.43 -22.37 57.35
N ASP A 735 5.50 -23.59 56.79
CA ASP A 735 4.35 -24.49 56.55
C ASP A 735 3.18 -23.78 55.83
N MET A 736 3.50 -23.05 54.74
CA MET A 736 2.57 -22.15 54.07
C MET A 736 1.41 -22.89 53.37
N THR A 737 0.23 -22.31 53.45
CA THR A 737 -0.95 -22.76 52.71
C THR A 737 -0.83 -22.49 51.20
N LYS A 738 -1.67 -23.14 50.39
CA LYS A 738 -1.65 -22.96 48.92
C LYS A 738 -1.93 -21.52 48.47
N GLU A 739 -2.78 -20.79 49.19
CA GLU A 739 -3.09 -19.39 48.89
C GLU A 739 -1.89 -18.49 49.21
N GLU A 740 -1.22 -18.70 50.35
CA GLU A 740 -0.02 -17.94 50.72
C GLU A 740 1.14 -18.19 49.76
N VAL A 741 1.32 -19.44 49.31
CA VAL A 741 2.31 -19.78 48.27
C VAL A 741 2.00 -19.05 46.97
N LYS A 742 0.73 -18.97 46.57
CA LYS A 742 0.31 -18.26 45.37
C LYS A 742 0.59 -16.75 45.48
N VAL A 743 0.41 -16.17 46.66
CA VAL A 743 0.80 -14.76 46.91
C VAL A 743 2.32 -14.62 46.81
N LEU A 744 3.09 -15.49 47.47
CA LEU A 744 4.55 -15.46 47.43
C LEU A 744 5.10 -15.59 46.00
N ASP A 745 4.60 -16.54 45.21
CA ASP A 745 5.01 -16.73 43.82
C ASP A 745 4.60 -15.54 42.93
N SER A 746 3.58 -14.77 43.31
CA SER A 746 3.17 -13.55 42.59
C SER A 746 3.99 -12.31 42.97
N THR A 747 4.47 -12.22 44.22
CA THR A 747 5.27 -11.10 44.70
C THR A 747 6.76 -11.31 44.42
N LEU A 748 7.28 -12.51 44.70
CA LEU A 748 8.65 -12.92 44.43
C LEU A 748 8.64 -13.95 43.30
N SER A 749 8.35 -13.45 42.09
CA SER A 749 8.23 -14.28 40.89
C SER A 749 9.55 -14.98 40.59
N SER A 750 9.49 -16.30 40.45
CA SER A 750 10.61 -17.11 39.99
C SER A 750 10.84 -17.02 38.47
N VAL A 751 9.98 -16.33 37.74
CA VAL A 751 10.16 -16.08 36.30
C VAL A 751 10.92 -14.78 36.12
N VAL A 752 12.23 -14.88 35.87
CA VAL A 752 13.10 -13.75 35.51
C VAL A 752 13.25 -13.73 34.00
N ASN A 753 12.59 -12.79 33.34
CA ASN A 753 12.75 -12.61 31.90
C ASN A 753 13.98 -11.74 31.60
N PRO A 754 14.78 -12.09 30.57
CA PRO A 754 15.84 -11.21 30.09
C PRO A 754 15.24 -9.88 29.58
N SER A 755 16.07 -8.84 29.53
CA SER A 755 15.67 -7.56 28.93
C SER A 755 15.38 -7.73 27.43
N ASP A 756 14.11 -7.75 27.03
CA ASP A 756 13.70 -7.93 25.62
C ASP A 756 13.82 -6.62 24.82
N ASP A 757 14.55 -6.64 23.70
CA ASP A 757 14.88 -5.46 22.88
C ASP A 757 13.70 -4.89 22.08
N GLN A 758 12.61 -5.65 21.90
CA GLN A 758 11.51 -5.24 21.02
C GLN A 758 10.41 -4.43 21.70
N VAL A 759 10.37 -4.35 23.03
CA VAL A 759 9.31 -3.65 23.80
C VAL A 759 9.93 -2.75 24.86
N GLN A 760 10.88 -1.91 24.43
CA GLN A 760 11.81 -1.24 25.35
C GLN A 760 11.27 0.03 26.02
N GLU A 761 10.08 0.53 25.68
CA GLU A 761 9.65 1.81 26.27
C GLU A 761 8.95 1.67 27.63
N HIS A 762 8.43 0.50 28.04
CA HIS A 762 7.53 0.45 29.22
C HIS A 762 7.59 -0.82 30.11
N ARG A 763 8.55 -1.75 29.94
CA ARG A 763 8.64 -2.91 30.85
C ARG A 763 9.61 -2.65 32.02
N THR A 764 9.09 -2.73 33.24
CA THR A 764 9.88 -2.85 34.48
C THR A 764 10.69 -4.15 34.45
N GLY A 765 11.94 -4.13 34.92
CA GLY A 765 12.74 -5.34 35.08
C GLY A 765 12.30 -6.16 36.28
N TRP A 766 12.95 -7.31 36.48
CA TRP A 766 12.63 -8.18 37.62
C TRP A 766 12.91 -7.46 38.94
N GLU A 767 14.07 -6.79 39.04
CA GLU A 767 14.47 -6.04 40.23
C GLU A 767 13.45 -4.96 40.61
N GLU A 768 12.97 -4.16 39.65
CA GLU A 768 11.96 -3.13 39.93
C GLU A 768 10.55 -3.69 40.17
N SER A 769 10.31 -4.97 39.83
CA SER A 769 9.00 -5.60 40.02
C SER A 769 8.88 -6.32 41.37
N VAL A 770 10.02 -6.69 41.98
CA VAL A 770 10.08 -7.41 43.27
C VAL A 770 10.46 -6.51 44.45
N ASP A 771 10.99 -5.32 44.20
CA ASP A 771 11.13 -4.21 45.19
C ASP A 771 9.74 -3.64 45.56
#